data_AF-A0A438FY56-F1
#
_entry.id   AF-A0A438FY56-F1
#
_cell.length_a   1.000
_cell.length_b   1.000
_cell.length_c   1.000
_cell.angle_alpha   90.00
_cell.angle_beta   90.00
_cell.angle_gamma   90.00
#
_symmetry.space_group_name_H-M   'P 1'
#
loop_
_entity.id
_entity.type
_entity.pdbx_description
1 polymer ?
#
loop_
_entity_poly.entity_id
_entity_poly.type
_entity_poly.pdbx_seq_one_letter_code
_entity_poly.pdbx_strand_id
1 'polypeptide(L)'
;MAATSSMAAKTAAAAVSSFTAPSSSSSDWKYGVFLSFRGEDTRNNFTGHLYKALDQKGIDTFMDDKKLRTGEEISPTLVTAIRRSRCSIIVLSENYASSKCCLEELVEILECRRTKNQRVVPIFYNVDPSHVRYQTGSFGEALSKHEKNLKIKEKVLTWRKALTQVANLSGLHSLNKPEAQLIEEIVVDISKDLKCVPSKDTQFLVGVDSCIRELESLLCLERCSHGRDLGYGWSRNDYPSGDVMELIDHVIAYAQGLPLALEVLEMGKEIVRQTFPDEPGKRSRLCMQEDICYVLENLMGTKKVEVIGLNLSGIKEIRFTTAAFAKMTKLRLLRIDDTQMQCEVHIPHDFKFHFDELRCLVWCHYPLKLLSSDFECKNLVCLSMPNSHLTQLWEGNKVFENLKYMDLSHSQYLTETPDFSRVTNLKMLILDGCTQLCKIHPSLGDLDKLARLSLKNCINLEHFPSIGQLVSLEDLILSGCSKLEKFPDIFQHMPCLWKLCLDGTATTELPSSIGYATELVRLGLKNCRKLRSLPSSIGKLTLLETLSLSGCSDLGKCEVNSGNLDALPRTLDQLCSLWRLELQNCRSLRALPALPSSLEIINASNCESLEDISPQAVFSQFRSCMFGNCLKLTKFQSRMERDLQSMAAPVDHEIQPSTFEEQNPEVPVLFSTVFPGSGIPDWFEHRSEGHEINIQVSQNWYTSNFLGFALSAVVAPEKEPLTSGWKTYCDLGCGAPNSKLKSNGIFSFSIVDDSTELLEHITIGSDHWWLAYVPSFIGFAPEKWSCIKFSFRTDRESCIVKCCGVCPVYTKSNSDDESKSDGDYSYRDDESNSDGDYSYSDDEYKSDTYYSYSDNESNSDGNYSYSDDEYKSDTYYS
;
A
#
# COMPACT_ATOMS: atom_id res chain seq x y z
N MET A 1 40.31 -49.65 31.21
CA MET A 1 41.00 -50.79 30.59
C MET A 1 40.80 -50.69 29.09
N ALA A 2 41.91 -50.79 28.38
CA ALA A 2 42.02 -50.69 26.93
C ALA A 2 41.38 -51.89 26.21
N ALA A 3 40.92 -51.62 24.97
CA ALA A 3 41.08 -52.41 23.74
C ALA A 3 40.60 -53.88 23.75
N THR A 4 39.92 -54.40 22.72
CA THR A 4 40.37 -54.61 21.32
C THR A 4 39.16 -55.15 20.54
N SER A 5 38.84 -54.62 19.35
CA SER A 5 39.26 -55.10 18.01
C SER A 5 38.55 -56.41 17.58
N SER A 6 38.15 -56.66 16.32
CA SER A 6 38.38 -56.01 15.03
C SER A 6 37.58 -56.72 13.93
N MET A 7 37.37 -56.02 12.79
CA MET A 7 37.45 -56.53 11.40
C MET A 7 36.38 -57.54 10.90
N ALA A 8 35.87 -57.49 9.66
CA ALA A 8 36.21 -56.72 8.47
C ALA A 8 35.13 -56.83 7.35
N ALA A 9 35.19 -55.85 6.42
CA ALA A 9 34.98 -55.91 4.96
C ALA A 9 33.56 -56.18 4.40
N LYS A 10 32.96 -55.22 3.65
CA LYS A 10 33.04 -55.02 2.17
C LYS A 10 32.63 -56.31 1.42
N THR A 11 31.62 -56.39 0.54
CA THR A 11 31.43 -55.65 -0.74
C THR A 11 30.18 -56.25 -1.40
N ALA A 12 29.33 -55.48 -2.09
CA ALA A 12 28.80 -55.80 -3.44
C ALA A 12 27.68 -54.82 -3.82
N ALA A 13 27.86 -54.21 -4.99
CA ALA A 13 26.97 -53.23 -5.61
C ALA A 13 25.99 -53.89 -6.59
N ALA A 14 25.05 -53.07 -7.06
CA ALA A 14 24.27 -53.13 -8.30
C ALA A 14 22.91 -53.87 -8.28
N ALA A 15 21.82 -53.10 -8.42
CA ALA A 15 21.07 -53.00 -9.69
C ALA A 15 19.92 -51.96 -9.61
N VAL A 16 20.04 -50.96 -10.48
CA VAL A 16 19.05 -50.10 -11.20
C VAL A 16 17.62 -50.70 -11.23
N SER A 17 16.50 -49.98 -10.98
CA SER A 17 15.90 -49.02 -11.91
C SER A 17 14.62 -48.35 -11.37
N SER A 18 14.54 -47.03 -11.55
CA SER A 18 13.41 -46.17 -11.95
C SER A 18 11.99 -46.44 -11.42
N PHE A 19 11.44 -45.48 -10.66
CA PHE A 19 10.22 -44.76 -11.04
C PHE A 19 10.22 -43.38 -10.37
N THR A 20 10.35 -42.33 -11.18
CA THR A 20 10.16 -40.92 -10.81
C THR A 20 8.80 -40.45 -11.31
N ALA A 21 8.06 -39.74 -10.46
CA ALA A 21 7.16 -38.65 -10.83
C ALA A 21 7.13 -37.62 -9.67
N PRO A 22 6.85 -36.34 -9.95
CA PRO A 22 7.58 -35.21 -9.37
C PRO A 22 6.88 -34.56 -8.17
N SER A 23 7.64 -33.99 -7.24
CA SER A 23 7.12 -33.02 -6.28
C SER A 23 8.11 -31.89 -5.98
N SER A 24 7.55 -30.69 -5.92
CA SER A 24 8.15 -29.36 -6.00
C SER A 24 9.11 -29.01 -4.86
N SER A 25 10.21 -28.36 -5.23
CA SER A 25 11.42 -28.13 -4.43
C SER A 25 11.29 -27.09 -3.32
N SER A 26 11.80 -27.48 -2.15
CA SER A 26 12.31 -26.67 -1.04
C SER A 26 13.25 -25.53 -1.48
N SER A 27 13.20 -24.37 -0.82
CA SER A 27 14.10 -23.24 -1.08
C SER A 27 15.55 -23.54 -0.68
N ASP A 28 16.48 -23.44 -1.63
CA ASP A 28 17.90 -23.82 -1.52
C ASP A 28 18.82 -22.70 -0.95
N TRP A 29 18.22 -21.60 -0.50
CA TRP A 29 18.90 -20.35 -0.14
C TRP A 29 19.37 -20.33 1.33
N LYS A 30 20.61 -19.88 1.56
CA LYS A 30 21.21 -19.74 2.90
C LYS A 30 21.32 -18.28 3.34
N TYR A 31 21.58 -17.35 2.41
CA TYR A 31 21.73 -15.92 2.70
C TYR A 31 20.68 -15.11 1.92
N GLY A 32 20.26 -13.98 2.48
CA GLY A 32 19.44 -12.99 1.80
C GLY A 32 20.24 -12.24 0.73
N VAL A 33 21.42 -11.73 1.11
CA VAL A 33 22.27 -10.90 0.24
C VAL A 33 23.70 -11.42 0.20
N PHE A 34 24.32 -11.42 -0.97
CA PHE A 34 25.78 -11.49 -1.15
C PHE A 34 26.32 -10.10 -1.52
N LEU A 35 27.32 -9.60 -0.78
CA LEU A 35 28.00 -8.34 -1.12
C LEU A 35 29.31 -8.62 -1.87
N SER A 36 29.38 -8.25 -3.15
CA SER A 36 30.64 -8.22 -3.93
C SER A 36 31.18 -6.80 -3.96
N PHE A 37 32.43 -6.60 -3.54
CA PHE A 37 33.04 -5.28 -3.45
C PHE A 37 34.57 -5.38 -3.44
N ARG A 38 35.24 -4.27 -3.74
CA ARG A 38 36.68 -4.15 -3.55
C ARG A 38 36.97 -3.73 -2.12
N GLY A 39 37.45 -4.67 -1.32
CA GLY A 39 37.68 -4.44 0.12
C GLY A 39 38.72 -3.37 0.46
N GLU A 40 39.61 -2.98 -0.46
CA GLU A 40 40.50 -1.84 -0.26
C GLU A 40 39.80 -0.48 -0.45
N ASP A 41 38.76 -0.43 -1.28
CA ASP A 41 38.09 0.82 -1.66
C ASP A 41 36.92 1.13 -0.71
N THR A 42 36.11 0.12 -0.36
CA THR A 42 34.79 0.37 0.24
C THR A 42 34.50 -0.35 1.57
N ARG A 43 35.41 -1.17 2.10
CA ARG A 43 35.13 -2.07 3.25
C ARG A 43 34.75 -1.33 4.53
N ASN A 44 35.49 -0.28 4.89
CA ASN A 44 35.36 0.40 6.18
C ASN A 44 34.51 1.68 6.11
N ASN A 45 33.93 2.00 4.96
CA ASN A 45 33.06 3.15 4.72
C ASN A 45 31.72 2.64 4.17
N PHE A 46 31.37 2.98 2.93
CA PHE A 46 30.13 2.63 2.25
C PHE A 46 29.70 1.17 2.40
N THR A 47 30.54 0.17 2.08
CA THR A 47 30.11 -1.24 2.17
C THR A 47 29.94 -1.70 3.61
N GLY A 48 30.75 -1.20 4.56
CA GLY A 48 30.59 -1.48 5.97
C GLY A 48 29.31 -0.88 6.56
N HIS A 49 28.97 0.34 6.16
CA HIS A 49 27.72 1.00 6.55
C HIS A 49 26.50 0.32 5.90
N LEU A 50 26.60 -0.06 4.64
CA LEU A 50 25.55 -0.82 3.94
C LEU A 50 25.32 -2.20 4.60
N TYR A 51 26.38 -2.93 4.92
CA TYR A 51 26.29 -4.19 5.65
C TYR A 51 25.58 -4.01 6.99
N LYS A 52 25.97 -3.01 7.78
CA LYS A 52 25.34 -2.71 9.07
C LYS A 52 23.86 -2.31 8.92
N ALA A 53 23.51 -1.56 7.88
CA ALA A 53 22.14 -1.13 7.65
C ALA A 53 21.23 -2.30 7.19
N LEU A 54 21.77 -3.23 6.38
CA LEU A 54 21.09 -4.47 6.00
C LEU A 54 20.89 -5.39 7.23
N ASP A 55 21.91 -5.51 8.08
CA ASP A 55 21.85 -6.28 9.35
C ASP A 55 20.83 -5.69 10.33
N GLN A 56 20.77 -4.35 10.46
CA GLN A 56 19.75 -3.65 11.26
C GLN A 56 18.32 -3.89 10.77
N LYS A 57 18.13 -4.25 9.50
CA LYS A 57 16.83 -4.65 8.92
C LYS A 57 16.61 -6.17 8.93
N GLY A 58 17.48 -6.94 9.60
CA GLY A 58 17.34 -8.39 9.75
C GLY A 58 17.68 -9.20 8.51
N ILE A 59 18.39 -8.61 7.53
CA ILE A 59 18.73 -9.28 6.27
C ILE A 59 20.04 -10.05 6.42
N ASP A 60 19.97 -11.39 6.38
CA ASP A 60 21.17 -12.24 6.44
C ASP A 60 22.09 -11.98 5.24
N THR A 61 23.17 -11.24 5.49
CA THR A 61 24.06 -10.73 4.47
C THR A 61 25.41 -11.41 4.58
N PHE A 62 25.85 -12.07 3.52
CA PHE A 62 27.21 -12.59 3.42
C PHE A 62 28.15 -11.50 2.92
N MET A 63 29.04 -11.04 3.79
CA MET A 63 30.17 -10.17 3.47
C MET A 63 31.47 -10.95 3.68
N ASP A 64 32.35 -11.00 2.68
CA ASP A 64 33.63 -11.70 2.82
C ASP A 64 34.56 -10.95 3.79
N ASP A 65 34.66 -11.48 5.01
CA ASP A 65 35.51 -10.99 6.10
C ASP A 65 36.97 -11.44 5.96
N LYS A 66 37.28 -12.35 5.02
CA LYS A 66 38.67 -12.77 4.84
C LYS A 66 39.42 -11.71 4.04
N LYS A 67 40.46 -11.12 4.66
CA LYS A 67 41.57 -10.47 3.95
C LYS A 67 42.32 -11.51 3.10
N LEU A 68 41.70 -11.98 2.02
CA LEU A 68 42.32 -12.93 1.10
C LEU A 68 43.50 -12.23 0.40
N ARG A 69 44.67 -12.88 0.44
CA ARG A 69 45.87 -12.42 -0.25
C ARG A 69 45.66 -12.54 -1.76
N THR A 70 46.06 -11.50 -2.48
CA THR A 70 45.97 -11.36 -3.94
C THR A 70 46.59 -12.57 -4.66
N GLY A 71 45.78 -13.39 -5.34
CA GLY A 71 46.30 -14.40 -6.28
C GLY A 71 45.58 -15.76 -6.37
N GLU A 72 44.70 -16.11 -5.44
CA GLU A 72 44.02 -17.42 -5.46
C GLU A 72 42.67 -17.40 -6.21
N GLU A 73 42.27 -18.56 -6.75
CA GLU A 73 40.96 -18.79 -7.39
C GLU A 73 39.82 -18.59 -6.36
N ILE A 74 38.60 -18.28 -6.82
CA ILE A 74 37.44 -18.14 -5.91
C ILE A 74 37.35 -19.39 -5.01
N SER A 75 37.36 -19.18 -3.69
CA SER A 75 37.18 -20.28 -2.74
C SER A 75 35.86 -21.01 -3.01
N PRO A 76 35.80 -22.35 -2.93
CA PRO A 76 34.55 -23.11 -3.04
C PRO A 76 33.45 -22.62 -2.08
N THR A 77 33.86 -22.02 -0.94
CA THR A 77 32.94 -21.40 0.02
C THR A 77 32.29 -20.12 -0.52
N LEU A 78 33.02 -19.30 -1.28
CA LEU A 78 32.51 -18.07 -1.91
C LEU A 78 31.56 -18.40 -3.06
N VAL A 79 31.91 -19.35 -3.93
CA VAL A 79 31.02 -19.85 -4.98
C VAL A 79 29.72 -20.41 -4.38
N THR A 80 29.82 -21.14 -3.27
CA THR A 80 28.65 -21.66 -2.56
C THR A 80 27.81 -20.53 -1.94
N ALA A 81 28.44 -19.50 -1.39
CA ALA A 81 27.73 -18.35 -0.83
C ALA A 81 26.96 -17.58 -1.91
N ILE A 82 27.59 -17.30 -3.06
CA ILE A 82 26.94 -16.67 -4.22
C ILE A 82 25.74 -17.52 -4.66
N ARG A 83 25.94 -18.82 -4.88
CA ARG A 83 24.89 -19.74 -5.36
C ARG A 83 23.74 -19.97 -4.38
N ARG A 84 23.95 -19.66 -3.09
CA ARG A 84 22.96 -19.80 -2.02
C ARG A 84 22.47 -18.44 -1.49
N SER A 85 22.72 -17.35 -2.21
CA SER A 85 22.16 -16.03 -1.88
C SER A 85 20.94 -15.72 -2.75
N ARG A 86 19.91 -15.07 -2.20
CA ARG A 86 18.72 -14.68 -2.99
C ARG A 86 18.97 -13.45 -3.86
N CYS A 87 19.81 -12.54 -3.37
CA CYS A 87 20.23 -11.32 -4.07
C CYS A 87 21.75 -11.16 -4.01
N SER A 88 22.34 -10.57 -5.05
CA SER A 88 23.75 -10.18 -5.09
C SER A 88 23.87 -8.68 -5.36
N ILE A 89 24.46 -7.94 -4.43
CA ILE A 89 24.76 -6.52 -4.58
C ILE A 89 26.23 -6.38 -4.98
N ILE A 90 26.49 -5.60 -6.03
CA ILE A 90 27.83 -5.42 -6.58
C ILE A 90 28.22 -3.95 -6.45
N VAL A 91 29.17 -3.65 -5.57
CA VAL A 91 29.71 -2.30 -5.36
C VAL A 91 30.90 -2.07 -6.30
N LEU A 92 30.60 -1.51 -7.47
CA LEU A 92 31.56 -1.14 -8.51
C LEU A 92 32.26 0.16 -8.13
N SER A 93 33.44 0.03 -7.55
CA SER A 93 34.36 1.12 -7.15
C SER A 93 35.52 1.26 -8.15
N GLU A 94 36.27 2.35 -8.03
CA GLU A 94 37.32 2.73 -8.99
C GLU A 94 38.33 1.61 -9.26
N ASN A 95 38.73 0.82 -8.25
CA ASN A 95 39.70 -0.26 -8.40
C ASN A 95 39.08 -1.65 -8.42
N TYR A 96 37.76 -1.79 -8.61
CA TYR A 96 37.07 -3.08 -8.62
C TYR A 96 37.69 -4.08 -9.62
N ALA A 97 37.94 -3.63 -10.85
CA ALA A 97 38.49 -4.47 -11.92
C ALA A 97 39.99 -4.82 -11.76
N SER A 98 40.69 -4.27 -10.76
CA SER A 98 42.06 -4.69 -10.43
C SER A 98 42.13 -6.02 -9.69
N SER A 99 41.00 -6.46 -9.14
CA SER A 99 40.87 -7.67 -8.35
C SER A 99 40.37 -8.84 -9.19
N LYS A 100 41.24 -9.83 -9.43
CA LYS A 100 40.86 -11.08 -10.09
C LYS A 100 39.68 -11.77 -9.40
N CYS A 101 39.65 -11.79 -8.06
CA CYS A 101 38.57 -12.43 -7.29
C CYS A 101 37.23 -11.73 -7.54
N CYS A 102 37.20 -10.38 -7.50
CA CYS A 102 35.97 -9.62 -7.78
C CYS A 102 35.47 -9.85 -9.21
N LEU A 103 36.38 -9.93 -10.19
CA LEU A 103 36.01 -10.23 -11.57
C LEU A 103 35.50 -11.66 -11.78
N GLU A 104 36.07 -12.64 -11.06
CA GLU A 104 35.57 -14.01 -11.08
C GLU A 104 34.21 -14.12 -10.35
N GLU A 105 34.02 -13.46 -9.21
CA GLU A 105 32.73 -13.37 -8.49
C GLU A 105 31.64 -12.79 -9.40
N LEU A 106 31.94 -11.70 -10.11
CA LEU A 106 31.02 -11.08 -11.05
C LEU A 106 30.54 -12.05 -12.13
N VAL A 107 31.44 -12.87 -12.68
CA VAL A 107 31.07 -13.90 -13.66
C VAL A 107 30.14 -14.94 -13.04
N GLU A 108 30.42 -15.40 -11.83
CA GLU A 108 29.59 -16.39 -11.14
C GLU A 108 28.21 -15.82 -10.75
N ILE A 109 28.14 -14.56 -10.33
CA ILE A 109 26.88 -13.86 -10.01
C ILE A 109 26.01 -13.75 -11.27
N LEU A 110 26.58 -13.35 -12.41
CA LEU A 110 25.82 -13.25 -13.66
C LEU A 110 25.36 -14.62 -14.17
N GLU A 111 26.14 -15.67 -13.94
CA GLU A 111 25.72 -17.05 -14.23
C GLU A 111 24.58 -17.51 -13.30
N CYS A 112 24.62 -17.15 -12.01
CA CYS A 112 23.53 -17.42 -11.07
C CYS A 112 22.25 -16.65 -11.43
N ARG A 113 22.38 -15.42 -11.93
CA ARG A 113 21.25 -14.68 -12.48
C ARG A 113 20.62 -15.41 -13.66
N ARG A 114 21.43 -15.90 -14.60
CA ARG A 114 20.96 -16.61 -15.78
C ARG A 114 20.32 -17.98 -15.46
N THR A 115 20.87 -18.70 -14.49
CA THR A 115 20.49 -20.10 -14.21
C THR A 115 19.48 -20.26 -13.07
N LYS A 116 19.46 -19.33 -12.11
CA LYS A 116 18.61 -19.40 -10.91
C LYS A 116 17.71 -18.17 -10.69
N ASN A 117 17.67 -17.25 -11.66
CA ASN A 117 16.91 -16.00 -11.56
C ASN A 117 17.28 -15.15 -10.32
N GLN A 118 18.55 -15.21 -9.89
CA GLN A 118 19.06 -14.41 -8.77
C GLN A 118 19.03 -12.92 -9.10
N ARG A 119 18.48 -12.07 -8.22
CA ARG A 119 18.49 -10.61 -8.39
C ARG A 119 19.91 -10.07 -8.27
N VAL A 120 20.30 -9.20 -9.20
CA VAL A 120 21.61 -8.54 -9.21
C VAL A 120 21.44 -7.04 -9.21
N VAL A 121 22.01 -6.36 -8.22
CA VAL A 121 21.90 -4.90 -8.04
C VAL A 121 23.30 -4.27 -8.12
N PRO A 122 23.66 -3.62 -9.24
CA PRO A 122 24.90 -2.87 -9.32
C PRO A 122 24.79 -1.50 -8.66
N ILE A 123 25.80 -1.16 -7.85
CA ILE A 123 26.01 0.16 -7.27
C ILE A 123 27.30 0.72 -7.85
N PHE A 124 27.19 1.85 -8.53
CA PHE A 124 28.33 2.57 -9.08
C PHE A 124 28.80 3.60 -8.05
N TYR A 125 29.84 3.22 -7.32
CA TYR A 125 30.36 3.99 -6.19
C TYR A 125 31.56 4.84 -6.64
N ASN A 126 31.32 6.14 -6.79
CA ASN A 126 32.28 7.15 -7.27
C ASN A 126 32.88 6.81 -8.64
N VAL A 127 32.12 6.10 -9.47
CA VAL A 127 32.51 5.70 -10.83
C VAL A 127 31.36 5.98 -11.77
N ASP A 128 31.67 6.54 -12.95
CA ASP A 128 30.71 6.70 -14.03
C ASP A 128 30.37 5.31 -14.64
N PRO A 129 29.09 4.92 -14.76
CA PRO A 129 28.69 3.66 -15.37
C PRO A 129 29.26 3.41 -16.77
N SER A 130 29.50 4.47 -17.55
CA SER A 130 30.14 4.38 -18.87
C SER A 130 31.57 3.84 -18.80
N HIS A 131 32.32 4.16 -17.74
CA HIS A 131 33.66 3.61 -17.54
C HIS A 131 33.63 2.10 -17.30
N VAL A 132 32.62 1.59 -16.61
CA VAL A 132 32.42 0.14 -16.43
C VAL A 132 31.92 -0.51 -17.72
N ARG A 133 30.95 0.12 -18.41
CA ARG A 133 30.29 -0.40 -19.62
C ARG A 133 31.24 -0.55 -20.80
N TYR A 134 32.07 0.46 -21.03
CA TYR A 134 33.05 0.50 -22.13
C TYR A 134 34.46 0.12 -21.69
N GLN A 135 34.65 -0.22 -20.41
CA GLN A 135 35.94 -0.54 -19.80
C GLN A 135 37.02 0.50 -20.12
N THR A 136 36.69 1.77 -19.90
CA THR A 136 37.59 2.93 -20.02
C THR A 136 38.09 3.37 -18.64
N GLY A 137 39.06 4.28 -18.58
CA GLY A 137 39.66 4.72 -17.31
C GLY A 137 40.33 3.57 -16.52
N SER A 138 40.15 3.58 -15.20
CA SER A 138 40.76 2.60 -14.27
C SER A 138 40.41 1.15 -14.60
N PHE A 139 39.18 0.89 -15.10
CA PHE A 139 38.71 -0.44 -15.50
C PHE A 139 39.48 -0.96 -16.73
N GLY A 140 39.70 -0.09 -17.72
CA GLY A 140 40.48 -0.42 -18.91
C GLY A 140 41.94 -0.72 -18.57
N GLU A 141 42.57 0.13 -17.76
CA GLU A 141 43.94 -0.04 -17.31
C GLU A 141 44.15 -1.34 -16.51
N ALA A 142 43.22 -1.67 -15.62
CA ALA A 142 43.25 -2.89 -14.83
C ALA A 142 43.15 -4.15 -15.70
N LEU A 143 42.22 -4.17 -16.66
CA LEU A 143 42.07 -5.31 -17.58
C LEU A 143 43.27 -5.46 -18.52
N SER A 144 43.85 -4.36 -19.00
CA SER A 144 45.09 -4.40 -19.80
C SER A 144 46.29 -4.91 -18.98
N LYS A 145 46.34 -4.68 -17.66
CA LYS A 145 47.33 -5.31 -16.78
C LYS A 145 47.11 -6.81 -16.66
N HIS A 146 45.86 -7.28 -16.57
CA HIS A 146 45.55 -8.70 -16.54
C HIS A 146 45.81 -9.42 -17.87
N GLU A 147 45.62 -8.77 -19.02
CA GLU A 147 45.89 -9.31 -20.36
C GLU A 147 47.37 -9.61 -20.62
N LYS A 148 48.30 -8.97 -19.89
CA LYS A 148 49.73 -9.26 -19.97
C LYS A 148 50.08 -10.67 -19.48
N ASN A 149 49.18 -11.33 -18.75
CA ASN A 149 49.35 -12.73 -18.34
C ASN A 149 48.71 -13.68 -19.36
N LEU A 150 49.55 -14.33 -20.19
CA LEU A 150 49.12 -15.21 -21.29
C LEU A 150 48.21 -16.37 -20.86
N LYS A 151 48.23 -16.79 -19.59
CA LYS A 151 47.36 -17.87 -19.07
C LYS A 151 45.92 -17.44 -18.78
N ILE A 152 45.63 -16.13 -18.78
CA ILE A 152 44.34 -15.57 -18.32
C ILE A 152 43.65 -14.79 -19.46
N LYS A 153 44.26 -14.71 -20.65
CA LYS A 153 43.75 -13.93 -21.79
C LYS A 153 42.31 -14.28 -22.18
N GLU A 154 41.95 -15.57 -22.16
CA GLU A 154 40.58 -16.02 -22.41
C GLU A 154 39.61 -15.61 -21.28
N LYS A 155 40.06 -15.64 -20.01
CA LYS A 155 39.26 -15.17 -18.87
C LYS A 155 39.03 -13.67 -18.92
N VAL A 156 39.98 -12.87 -19.40
CA VAL A 156 39.79 -11.41 -19.53
C VAL A 156 38.67 -11.06 -20.51
N LEU A 157 38.53 -11.81 -21.61
CA LEU A 157 37.39 -11.63 -22.53
C LEU A 157 36.05 -11.90 -21.82
N THR A 158 36.01 -12.91 -20.96
CA THR A 158 34.82 -13.21 -20.13
C THR A 158 34.55 -12.10 -19.12
N TRP A 159 35.59 -11.55 -18.47
CA TRP A 159 35.45 -10.43 -17.53
C TRP A 159 34.96 -9.15 -18.21
N ARG A 160 35.47 -8.83 -19.41
CA ARG A 160 34.98 -7.69 -20.21
C ARG A 160 33.49 -7.82 -20.51
N LYS A 161 33.05 -9.01 -20.95
CA LYS A 161 31.62 -9.28 -21.20
C LYS A 161 30.79 -9.13 -19.93
N ALA A 162 31.28 -9.66 -18.80
CA ALA A 162 30.59 -9.56 -17.51
C ALA A 162 30.44 -8.10 -17.04
N LEU A 163 31.49 -7.28 -17.18
CA LEU A 163 31.45 -5.85 -16.84
C LEU A 163 30.49 -5.06 -17.74
N THR A 164 30.48 -5.33 -19.05
CA THR A 164 29.50 -4.72 -19.95
C THR A 164 28.07 -5.14 -19.60
N GLN A 165 27.83 -6.43 -19.30
CA GLN A 165 26.51 -6.93 -18.94
C GLN A 165 25.99 -6.32 -17.63
N VAL A 166 26.82 -6.25 -16.59
CA VAL A 166 26.40 -5.66 -15.30
C VAL A 166 26.18 -4.15 -15.42
N ALA A 167 26.96 -3.46 -16.25
CA ALA A 167 26.81 -2.02 -16.49
C ALA A 167 25.59 -1.64 -17.35
N ASN A 168 24.94 -2.62 -17.98
CA ASN A 168 23.70 -2.45 -18.73
C ASN A 168 22.46 -2.67 -17.86
N LEU A 169 22.62 -2.98 -16.58
CA LEU A 169 21.50 -3.14 -15.65
C LEU A 169 21.14 -1.81 -15.02
N SER A 170 19.87 -1.66 -14.63
CA SER A 170 19.46 -0.58 -13.73
C SER A 170 20.24 -0.71 -12.43
N GLY A 171 21.01 0.33 -12.10
CA GLY A 171 21.85 0.38 -10.91
C GLY A 171 21.82 1.75 -10.26
N LEU A 172 22.26 1.83 -9.01
CA LEU A 172 22.25 3.06 -8.22
C LEU A 172 23.62 3.76 -8.30
N HIS A 173 23.63 5.10 -8.25
CA HIS A 173 24.84 5.91 -8.43
C HIS A 173 25.09 6.81 -7.23
N SER A 174 26.34 6.89 -6.75
CA SER A 174 26.70 7.73 -5.59
C SER A 174 27.07 9.18 -5.94
N LEU A 175 27.24 9.52 -7.22
CA LEU A 175 27.85 10.81 -7.63
C LEU A 175 27.00 12.06 -7.33
N ASN A 176 25.70 11.91 -7.04
CA ASN A 176 24.76 13.03 -6.83
C ASN A 176 23.92 12.93 -5.54
N LYS A 177 24.27 12.05 -4.60
CA LYS A 177 23.47 11.84 -3.38
C LYS A 177 24.36 11.57 -2.15
N PRO A 178 23.95 12.00 -0.94
CA PRO A 178 24.62 11.62 0.30
C PRO A 178 24.66 10.09 0.48
N GLU A 179 25.80 9.55 0.93
CA GLU A 179 26.00 8.10 1.11
C GLU A 179 24.94 7.46 2.02
N ALA A 180 24.52 8.16 3.08
CA ALA A 180 23.49 7.68 4.00
C ALA A 180 22.13 7.50 3.32
N GLN A 181 21.74 8.45 2.47
CA GLN A 181 20.50 8.39 1.69
C GLN A 181 20.56 7.25 0.66
N LEU A 182 21.70 7.07 0.00
CA LEU A 182 21.90 5.96 -0.93
C LEU A 182 21.81 4.60 -0.22
N ILE A 183 22.39 4.46 0.96
CA ILE A 183 22.30 3.23 1.77
C ILE A 183 20.85 2.96 2.18
N GLU A 184 20.10 3.97 2.61
CA GLU A 184 18.69 3.82 2.95
C GLU A 184 17.85 3.38 1.74
N GLU A 185 18.04 4.00 0.57
CA GLU A 185 17.39 3.60 -0.68
C GLU A 185 17.69 2.13 -1.03
N ILE A 186 18.96 1.71 -0.94
CA ILE A 186 19.36 0.32 -1.21
C ILE A 186 18.68 -0.64 -0.22
N VAL A 187 18.71 -0.31 1.07
CA VAL A 187 18.16 -1.18 2.12
C VAL A 187 16.64 -1.30 1.96
N VAL A 188 15.95 -0.23 1.63
CA VAL A 188 14.50 -0.25 1.34
C VAL A 188 14.19 -1.08 0.10
N ASP A 189 14.93 -0.89 -1.00
CA ASP A 189 14.77 -1.63 -2.25
C ASP A 189 15.02 -3.14 -2.08
N ILE A 190 16.07 -3.50 -1.35
CA ILE A 190 16.42 -4.91 -1.08
C ILE A 190 15.44 -5.53 -0.07
N SER A 191 14.98 -4.77 0.93
CA SER A 191 14.01 -5.24 1.92
C SER A 191 12.63 -5.53 1.29
N LYS A 192 12.19 -4.70 0.33
CA LYS A 192 10.95 -4.91 -0.43
C LYS A 192 10.95 -6.26 -1.17
N ASP A 193 12.10 -6.65 -1.70
CA ASP A 193 12.25 -7.86 -2.52
C ASP A 193 12.52 -9.14 -1.72
N LEU A 194 13.14 -9.03 -0.54
CA LEU A 194 13.57 -10.19 0.25
C LEU A 194 12.52 -10.75 1.22
N LYS A 195 11.25 -10.29 1.19
CA LYS A 195 10.20 -10.70 2.13
C LYS A 195 10.32 -12.18 2.58
N CYS A 196 10.38 -12.32 3.92
CA CYS A 196 10.59 -13.49 4.79
C CYS A 196 11.98 -14.15 4.80
N VAL A 197 12.72 -13.98 5.92
CA VAL A 197 13.20 -15.01 6.89
C VAL A 197 14.13 -14.33 7.93
N PRO A 198 13.87 -14.40 9.26
CA PRO A 198 14.83 -13.93 10.27
C PRO A 198 16.00 -14.90 10.46
N SER A 199 17.23 -14.38 10.56
CA SER A 199 18.44 -15.15 10.85
C SER A 199 18.64 -15.40 12.36
N LYS A 200 19.40 -16.45 12.67
CA LYS A 200 19.71 -16.92 14.03
C LYS A 200 20.90 -16.16 14.58
N ASP A 201 20.70 -15.41 15.66
CA ASP A 201 21.54 -15.39 16.87
C ASP A 201 21.37 -14.07 17.63
N THR A 202 20.42 -14.02 18.57
CA THR A 202 20.56 -13.22 19.79
C THR A 202 19.99 -14.01 20.97
N GLN A 203 20.89 -14.49 21.83
CA GLN A 203 20.53 -15.06 23.11
C GLN A 203 20.18 -13.93 24.09
N PHE A 204 19.04 -14.11 24.75
CA PHE A 204 18.49 -13.36 25.89
C PHE A 204 17.98 -11.93 25.61
N LEU A 205 16.65 -11.85 25.56
CA LEU A 205 15.83 -10.77 26.14
C LEU A 205 15.88 -9.37 25.49
N VAL A 206 15.80 -9.24 24.16
CA VAL A 206 15.18 -8.07 23.48
C VAL A 206 14.67 -8.58 22.12
N GLY A 207 13.41 -8.32 21.75
CA GLY A 207 12.84 -8.86 20.51
C GLY A 207 11.32 -8.86 20.41
N VAL A 208 10.63 -8.51 21.49
CA VAL A 208 9.21 -8.20 21.45
C VAL A 208 8.96 -7.04 20.49
N ASP A 209 9.78 -5.98 20.52
CA ASP A 209 9.61 -4.81 19.64
C ASP A 209 10.01 -5.07 18.19
N SER A 210 10.88 -6.05 17.90
CA SER A 210 11.23 -6.38 16.51
C SER A 210 10.15 -7.23 15.85
N CYS A 211 9.63 -8.23 16.58
CA CYS A 211 8.54 -9.08 16.10
C CYS A 211 7.21 -8.30 16.05
N ILE A 212 7.06 -7.28 16.91
CA ILE A 212 5.96 -6.32 16.85
C ILE A 212 6.13 -5.33 15.69
N ARG A 213 7.31 -4.80 15.41
CA ARG A 213 7.55 -3.99 14.18
C ARG A 213 7.37 -4.79 12.89
N GLU A 214 7.64 -6.10 12.94
CA GLU A 214 7.38 -7.04 11.85
C GLU A 214 5.88 -7.33 11.71
N LEU A 215 5.13 -7.42 12.83
CA LEU A 215 3.67 -7.47 12.88
C LEU A 215 3.00 -6.16 12.41
N GLU A 216 3.49 -4.99 12.83
CA GLU A 216 3.07 -3.65 12.39
C GLU A 216 3.33 -3.51 10.87
N SER A 217 4.48 -4.00 10.38
CA SER A 217 4.80 -4.05 8.95
C SER A 217 3.94 -5.04 8.14
N LEU A 218 3.48 -6.14 8.72
CA LEU A 218 2.63 -7.14 8.05
C LEU A 218 1.15 -6.70 8.06
N LEU A 219 0.70 -6.04 9.13
CA LEU A 219 -0.61 -5.39 9.24
C LEU A 219 -0.72 -4.13 8.37
N CYS A 220 0.40 -3.54 7.96
CA CYS A 220 0.47 -2.50 6.92
C CYS A 220 0.29 -3.03 5.47
N LEU A 221 0.10 -4.34 5.26
CA LEU A 221 0.03 -4.96 3.93
C LEU A 221 -1.35 -5.55 3.58
N GLU A 222 -2.41 -4.74 3.68
CA GLU A 222 -3.38 -4.73 2.58
C GLU A 222 -2.92 -3.73 1.50
N ARG A 223 -2.23 -4.31 0.50
CA ARG A 223 -2.02 -3.86 -0.89
C ARG A 223 -2.09 -2.33 -1.14
N CYS A 224 -0.92 -1.72 -1.25
CA CYS A 224 -0.65 -0.80 -2.37
C CYS A 224 0.63 -1.26 -3.06
N SER A 225 0.42 -1.95 -4.17
CA SER A 225 1.40 -2.19 -5.22
C SER A 225 2.10 -0.88 -5.59
N HIS A 226 3.39 -0.77 -5.32
CA HIS A 226 4.26 0.07 -6.15
C HIS A 226 4.90 -0.84 -7.19
N GLY A 227 4.17 -1.01 -8.29
CA GLY A 227 4.55 -1.83 -9.43
C GLY A 227 3.32 -2.34 -10.16
N ARG A 228 2.89 -1.58 -11.18
CA ARG A 228 2.00 -1.93 -12.30
C ARG A 228 1.35 -3.32 -12.19
N ASP A 229 0.08 -3.37 -11.82
CA ASP A 229 -0.83 -4.34 -12.41
C ASP A 229 -2.30 -3.95 -12.22
N LEU A 230 -3.03 -4.34 -13.25
CA LEU A 230 -4.41 -4.03 -13.63
C LEU A 230 -5.45 -4.68 -12.71
N GLY A 231 -6.67 -4.14 -12.78
CA GLY A 231 -7.76 -4.37 -11.84
C GLY A 231 -8.18 -5.82 -11.59
N TYR A 232 -8.75 -6.02 -10.39
CA TYR A 232 -9.79 -7.01 -10.12
C TYR A 232 -10.58 -6.56 -8.89
N GLY A 233 -11.82 -6.10 -9.12
CA GLY A 233 -12.81 -5.88 -8.07
C GLY A 233 -13.27 -7.19 -7.44
N TRP A 234 -13.57 -7.17 -6.14
CA TRP A 234 -14.35 -8.22 -5.48
C TRP A 234 -15.31 -7.61 -4.46
N SER A 235 -16.60 -7.90 -4.63
CA SER A 235 -17.59 -7.93 -3.57
C SER A 235 -18.18 -9.34 -3.51
N ARG A 236 -17.79 -10.14 -2.52
CA ARG A 236 -18.67 -11.04 -1.74
C ARG A 236 -17.88 -11.85 -0.71
N ASN A 237 -18.48 -11.93 0.47
CA ASN A 237 -18.17 -12.75 1.66
C ASN A 237 -17.13 -12.16 2.61
N ASP A 238 -17.67 -11.52 3.66
CA ASP A 238 -17.02 -11.31 4.95
C ASP A 238 -16.42 -12.64 5.46
N TYR A 239 -15.10 -12.75 5.38
CA TYR A 239 -14.29 -13.58 6.26
C TYR A 239 -13.33 -12.63 6.99
N PRO A 240 -13.08 -12.81 8.29
CA PRO A 240 -12.13 -11.96 9.01
C PRO A 240 -10.77 -12.01 8.30
N SER A 241 -10.21 -10.83 8.05
CA SER A 241 -8.95 -10.57 7.34
C SER A 241 -7.84 -11.54 7.76
N GLY A 242 -7.08 -12.06 6.79
CA GLY A 242 -5.96 -12.99 7.00
C GLY A 242 -4.98 -12.57 8.11
N ASP A 243 -4.87 -11.27 8.35
CA ASP A 243 -4.18 -10.59 9.46
C ASP A 243 -4.44 -11.18 10.86
N VAL A 244 -5.68 -11.53 11.18
CA VAL A 244 -6.05 -12.03 12.52
C VAL A 244 -5.65 -13.49 12.68
N MET A 245 -5.80 -14.30 11.63
CA MET A 245 -5.35 -15.69 11.61
C MET A 245 -3.83 -15.78 11.69
N GLU A 246 -3.12 -14.86 11.02
CA GLU A 246 -1.67 -14.77 11.07
C GLU A 246 -1.18 -14.31 12.46
N LEU A 247 -1.83 -13.33 13.08
CA LEU A 247 -1.56 -12.93 14.47
C LEU A 247 -1.81 -14.08 15.47
N ILE A 248 -2.93 -14.81 15.30
CA ILE A 248 -3.25 -16.01 16.09
C ILE A 248 -2.13 -17.06 15.93
N ASP A 249 -1.67 -17.31 14.70
CA ASP A 249 -0.59 -18.26 14.44
C ASP A 249 0.77 -17.83 15.04
N HIS A 250 1.06 -16.53 15.10
CA HIS A 250 2.26 -15.98 15.77
C HIS A 250 2.17 -16.01 17.30
N VAL A 251 1.00 -15.73 17.86
CA VAL A 251 0.73 -15.91 19.30
C VAL A 251 0.82 -17.39 19.67
N ILE A 252 0.32 -18.29 18.82
CA ILE A 252 0.49 -19.74 18.95
C ILE A 252 1.98 -20.10 18.96
N ALA A 253 2.78 -19.52 18.06
CA ALA A 253 4.23 -19.71 18.00
C ALA A 253 4.94 -19.23 19.30
N TYR A 254 4.54 -18.08 19.83
CA TYR A 254 5.02 -17.53 21.12
C TYR A 254 4.61 -18.39 22.33
N ALA A 255 3.35 -18.83 22.39
CA ALA A 255 2.85 -19.70 23.45
C ALA A 255 3.61 -21.05 23.46
N GLN A 256 4.15 -21.47 22.32
CA GLN A 256 4.93 -22.69 22.13
C GLN A 256 6.45 -22.51 22.20
N GLY A 257 6.96 -21.28 22.31
CA GLY A 257 8.39 -20.98 22.42
C GLY A 257 9.22 -21.25 21.16
N LEU A 258 8.61 -21.16 19.96
CA LEU A 258 9.28 -21.39 18.67
C LEU A 258 8.96 -20.23 17.72
N PRO A 259 9.96 -19.61 17.04
CA PRO A 259 9.73 -18.87 15.81
C PRO A 259 10.09 -19.77 14.62
N LEU A 260 9.10 -20.38 13.97
CA LEU A 260 9.00 -20.68 12.53
C LEU A 260 7.85 -21.67 12.24
N ALA A 261 6.85 -21.15 11.52
CA ALA A 261 6.02 -21.77 10.49
C ALA A 261 5.36 -23.15 10.71
N LEU A 262 4.08 -23.23 10.33
CA LEU A 262 3.18 -24.40 10.33
C LEU A 262 3.73 -25.69 9.68
N GLU A 263 4.84 -25.64 8.94
CA GLU A 263 5.50 -26.83 8.39
C GLU A 263 6.33 -27.61 9.45
N VAL A 264 6.84 -26.93 10.48
CA VAL A 264 7.50 -27.58 11.64
C VAL A 264 6.46 -28.19 12.59
N LEU A 265 5.20 -27.70 12.55
CA LEU A 265 4.10 -28.24 13.35
C LEU A 265 3.74 -29.66 12.92
N GLU A 266 3.70 -29.98 11.62
CA GLU A 266 3.36 -31.33 11.15
C GLU A 266 4.44 -32.37 11.52
N MET A 267 5.72 -31.99 11.39
CA MET A 267 6.83 -32.82 11.88
C MET A 267 6.85 -32.94 13.41
N GLY A 268 6.58 -31.85 14.14
CA GLY A 268 6.49 -31.85 15.60
C GLY A 268 5.33 -32.70 16.13
N LYS A 269 4.17 -32.69 15.46
CA LYS A 269 3.02 -33.55 15.76
C LYS A 269 3.41 -35.02 15.65
N GLU A 270 4.06 -35.39 14.56
CA GLU A 270 4.47 -36.78 14.31
C GLU A 270 5.59 -37.24 15.26
N ILE A 271 6.56 -36.38 15.59
CA ILE A 271 7.61 -36.68 16.58
C ILE A 271 7.00 -36.92 17.98
N VAL A 272 6.11 -36.05 18.43
CA VAL A 272 5.46 -36.19 19.74
C VAL A 272 4.55 -37.42 19.76
N ARG A 273 3.88 -37.73 18.65
CA ARG A 273 3.09 -38.96 18.48
C ARG A 273 3.95 -40.22 18.57
N GLN A 274 5.07 -40.26 17.86
CA GLN A 274 6.00 -41.41 17.91
C GLN A 274 6.62 -41.62 19.30
N THR A 275 6.72 -40.56 20.10
CA THR A 275 7.24 -40.65 21.48
C THR A 275 6.23 -41.31 22.43
N PHE A 276 4.91 -41.14 22.20
CA PHE A 276 3.85 -41.76 22.99
C PHE A 276 2.70 -42.27 22.09
N PRO A 277 2.88 -43.42 21.41
CA PRO A 277 1.92 -43.91 20.43
C PRO A 277 0.54 -44.20 21.04
N ASP A 278 0.51 -44.85 22.21
CA ASP A 278 -0.71 -45.36 22.84
C ASP A 278 -1.21 -44.52 24.03
N GLU A 279 -0.50 -43.43 24.37
CA GLU A 279 -0.79 -42.60 25.54
C GLU A 279 -0.92 -41.11 25.18
N PRO A 280 -1.99 -40.72 24.47
CA PRO A 280 -2.14 -39.34 23.99
C PRO A 280 -2.08 -38.31 25.13
N GLY A 281 -2.62 -38.61 26.31
CA GLY A 281 -2.61 -37.71 27.47
C GLY A 281 -1.23 -37.35 28.05
N LYS A 282 -0.15 -38.07 27.68
CA LYS A 282 1.24 -37.74 28.07
C LYS A 282 1.97 -36.88 27.05
N ARG A 283 1.37 -36.61 25.89
CA ARG A 283 1.93 -35.78 24.84
C ARG A 283 1.90 -34.30 25.25
N SER A 284 2.92 -33.55 24.86
CA SER A 284 2.94 -32.10 25.13
C SER A 284 2.00 -31.30 24.23
N ARG A 285 1.64 -31.88 23.08
CA ARG A 285 0.80 -31.25 22.06
C ARG A 285 -0.28 -32.23 21.63
N LEU A 286 -1.53 -31.82 21.76
CA LEU A 286 -2.70 -32.54 21.29
C LEU A 286 -3.29 -31.76 20.11
N CYS A 287 -3.15 -32.32 18.90
CA CYS A 287 -3.59 -31.68 17.65
C CYS A 287 -4.47 -32.57 16.77
N MET A 288 -4.58 -33.87 17.09
CA MET A 288 -5.45 -34.79 16.37
C MET A 288 -6.80 -34.83 17.08
N GLN A 289 -7.86 -34.65 16.31
CA GLN A 289 -9.23 -34.54 16.81
C GLN A 289 -9.63 -35.76 17.65
N GLU A 290 -9.36 -36.97 17.16
CA GLU A 290 -9.71 -38.22 17.84
C GLU A 290 -8.97 -38.40 19.17
N ASP A 291 -7.67 -38.08 19.18
CA ASP A 291 -6.84 -38.16 20.38
C ASP A 291 -7.30 -37.16 21.45
N ILE A 292 -7.65 -35.93 21.04
CA ILE A 292 -8.15 -34.90 21.95
C ILE A 292 -9.48 -35.35 22.56
N CYS A 293 -10.43 -35.79 21.74
CA CYS A 293 -11.72 -36.29 22.23
C CYS A 293 -11.52 -37.46 23.21
N TYR A 294 -10.68 -38.43 22.85
CA TYR A 294 -10.37 -39.56 23.74
C TYR A 294 -9.77 -39.10 25.08
N VAL A 295 -8.84 -38.14 25.06
CA VAL A 295 -8.20 -37.61 26.27
C VAL A 295 -9.20 -36.86 27.16
N LEU A 296 -10.09 -36.06 26.56
CA LEU A 296 -11.10 -35.28 27.28
C LEU A 296 -12.19 -36.17 27.87
N GLU A 297 -12.71 -37.14 27.10
CA GLU A 297 -13.76 -38.05 27.54
C GLU A 297 -13.30 -39.00 28.65
N ASN A 298 -12.06 -39.49 28.58
CA ASN A 298 -11.51 -40.47 29.53
C ASN A 298 -10.70 -39.82 30.68
N LEU A 299 -10.68 -38.48 30.78
CA LEU A 299 -9.96 -37.75 31.84
C LEU A 299 -8.46 -38.09 31.92
N MET A 300 -7.84 -38.34 30.76
CA MET A 300 -6.47 -38.82 30.62
C MET A 300 -5.42 -37.70 30.53
N GLY A 301 -5.85 -36.44 30.59
CA GLY A 301 -4.95 -35.28 30.58
C GLY A 301 -3.91 -35.33 31.68
N THR A 302 -2.71 -34.85 31.38
CA THR A 302 -1.62 -34.74 32.38
C THR A 302 -0.95 -33.37 32.29
N LYS A 303 -0.12 -33.05 33.29
CA LYS A 303 0.70 -31.82 33.32
C LYS A 303 1.72 -31.70 32.18
N LYS A 304 1.86 -32.73 31.34
CA LYS A 304 2.69 -32.68 30.14
C LYS A 304 1.99 -31.94 29.01
N VAL A 305 0.66 -31.94 28.97
CA VAL A 305 -0.13 -31.27 27.94
C VAL A 305 0.03 -29.76 28.10
N GLU A 306 0.66 -29.13 27.11
CA GLU A 306 0.88 -27.67 27.07
C GLU A 306 0.04 -27.00 25.97
N VAL A 307 -0.36 -27.76 24.95
CA VAL A 307 -1.10 -27.27 23.79
C VAL A 307 -2.26 -28.20 23.46
N ILE A 308 -3.44 -27.61 23.26
CA ILE A 308 -4.60 -28.28 22.67
C ILE A 308 -5.08 -27.43 21.49
N GLY A 309 -5.13 -28.05 20.31
CA GLY A 309 -5.76 -27.48 19.11
C GLY A 309 -6.84 -28.42 18.63
N LEU A 310 -8.09 -28.10 18.92
CA LEU A 310 -9.25 -28.92 18.62
C LEU A 310 -10.07 -28.28 17.50
N ASN A 311 -10.23 -29.02 16.41
CA ASN A 311 -11.21 -28.69 15.39
C ASN A 311 -12.49 -29.51 15.66
N LEU A 312 -13.62 -28.82 15.79
CA LEU A 312 -14.93 -29.41 16.05
C LEU A 312 -15.65 -29.85 14.77
N SER A 313 -15.07 -29.59 13.60
CA SER A 313 -15.66 -29.96 12.31
C SER A 313 -15.89 -31.47 12.23
N GLY A 314 -17.13 -31.87 11.91
CA GLY A 314 -17.53 -33.27 11.85
C GLY A 314 -17.82 -33.94 13.21
N ILE A 315 -17.64 -33.25 14.35
CA ILE A 315 -18.08 -33.73 15.66
C ILE A 315 -19.54 -33.32 15.88
N LYS A 316 -20.40 -34.27 16.27
CA LYS A 316 -21.81 -34.00 16.57
C LYS A 316 -22.02 -33.30 17.91
N GLU A 317 -21.41 -33.83 18.96
CA GLU A 317 -21.55 -33.34 20.33
C GLU A 317 -20.20 -33.49 21.03
N ILE A 318 -19.81 -32.51 21.85
CA ILE A 318 -18.66 -32.61 22.74
C ILE A 318 -18.98 -32.01 24.10
N ARG A 319 -18.46 -32.62 25.17
CA ARG A 319 -18.66 -32.15 26.55
C ARG A 319 -17.33 -31.69 27.15
N PHE A 320 -17.25 -30.41 27.50
CA PHE A 320 -16.11 -29.89 28.27
C PHE A 320 -16.44 -29.91 29.75
N THR A 321 -15.66 -30.65 30.55
CA THR A 321 -15.85 -30.72 32.01
C THR A 321 -14.61 -30.22 32.73
N THR A 322 -14.78 -29.62 33.92
CA THR A 322 -13.66 -29.19 34.77
C THR A 322 -12.70 -30.34 35.05
N ALA A 323 -13.22 -31.55 35.25
CA ALA A 323 -12.42 -32.75 35.52
C ALA A 323 -11.50 -33.14 34.36
N ALA A 324 -11.94 -32.94 33.10
CA ALA A 324 -11.14 -33.27 31.92
C ALA A 324 -9.85 -32.46 31.85
N PHE A 325 -9.91 -31.19 32.25
CA PHE A 325 -8.78 -30.28 32.23
C PHE A 325 -8.00 -30.19 33.55
N ALA A 326 -8.56 -30.69 34.66
CA ALA A 326 -8.01 -30.50 36.01
C ALA A 326 -6.53 -30.91 36.17
N LYS A 327 -6.07 -31.91 35.42
CA LYS A 327 -4.68 -32.40 35.47
C LYS A 327 -3.73 -31.70 34.49
N MET A 328 -4.25 -30.90 33.56
CA MET A 328 -3.49 -30.22 32.50
C MET A 328 -2.99 -28.84 32.96
N THR A 329 -2.37 -28.79 34.14
CA THR A 329 -2.00 -27.53 34.82
C THR A 329 -0.88 -26.72 34.14
N LYS A 330 -0.29 -27.24 33.06
CA LYS A 330 0.73 -26.57 32.25
C LYS A 330 0.21 -26.14 30.87
N LEU A 331 -1.11 -26.12 30.67
CA LEU A 331 -1.73 -25.67 29.43
C LEU A 331 -1.42 -24.20 29.17
N ARG A 332 -0.79 -23.91 28.02
CA ARG A 332 -0.37 -22.58 27.58
C ARG A 332 -1.19 -22.06 26.40
N LEU A 333 -1.72 -22.98 25.60
CA LEU A 333 -2.56 -22.68 24.44
C LEU A 333 -3.76 -23.61 24.42
N LEU A 334 -4.95 -23.02 24.36
CA LEU A 334 -6.19 -23.70 24.05
C LEU A 334 -6.80 -23.04 22.80
N ARG A 335 -6.87 -23.81 21.72
CA ARG A 335 -7.51 -23.41 20.46
C ARG A 335 -8.66 -24.35 20.17
N ILE A 336 -9.85 -23.80 20.02
CA ILE A 336 -11.08 -24.52 19.66
C ILE A 336 -11.68 -23.80 18.46
N ASP A 337 -11.71 -24.52 17.34
CA ASP A 337 -12.26 -24.03 16.08
C ASP A 337 -13.52 -24.82 15.72
N ASP A 338 -14.60 -24.14 15.36
CA ASP A 338 -15.80 -24.77 14.79
C ASP A 338 -16.14 -24.14 13.45
N THR A 339 -15.49 -24.62 12.38
CA THR A 339 -15.65 -24.02 11.05
C THR A 339 -17.00 -24.34 10.39
N GLN A 340 -17.75 -25.32 10.91
CA GLN A 340 -18.99 -25.78 10.30
C GLN A 340 -20.23 -25.41 11.12
N MET A 341 -20.08 -24.95 12.37
CA MET A 341 -21.17 -24.59 13.29
C MET A 341 -22.18 -25.72 13.50
N GLN A 342 -21.71 -26.96 13.49
CA GLN A 342 -22.54 -28.16 13.57
C GLN A 342 -22.37 -28.93 14.87
N CYS A 343 -21.37 -28.58 15.69
CA CYS A 343 -21.07 -29.29 16.92
C CYS A 343 -21.86 -28.70 18.10
N GLU A 344 -22.61 -29.53 18.80
CA GLU A 344 -23.23 -29.14 20.07
C GLU A 344 -22.20 -29.19 21.19
N VAL A 345 -21.75 -28.01 21.64
CA VAL A 345 -20.76 -27.87 22.71
C VAL A 345 -21.47 -27.72 24.06
N HIS A 346 -21.36 -28.74 24.92
CA HIS A 346 -21.90 -28.67 26.27
C HIS A 346 -20.82 -28.26 27.27
N ILE A 347 -21.03 -27.12 27.91
CA ILE A 347 -20.22 -26.62 29.03
C ILE A 347 -21.14 -26.53 30.26
N PRO A 348 -20.88 -27.32 31.32
CA PRO A 348 -21.63 -27.24 32.58
C PRO A 348 -21.58 -25.84 33.19
N HIS A 349 -22.64 -25.44 33.90
CA HIS A 349 -22.69 -24.15 34.58
C HIS A 349 -21.62 -23.97 35.67
N ASP A 350 -21.10 -25.07 36.23
CA ASP A 350 -20.02 -25.10 37.21
C ASP A 350 -18.64 -25.35 36.58
N PHE A 351 -18.51 -25.20 35.25
CA PHE A 351 -17.23 -25.32 34.57
C PHE A 351 -16.25 -24.26 35.07
N LYS A 352 -15.06 -24.69 35.49
CA LYS A 352 -14.04 -23.81 36.06
C LYS A 352 -12.78 -23.72 35.20
N PHE A 353 -12.34 -22.50 34.95
CA PHE A 353 -11.15 -22.20 34.15
C PHE A 353 -9.90 -22.13 35.04
N HIS A 354 -9.39 -23.27 35.50
CA HIS A 354 -8.14 -23.34 36.27
C HIS A 354 -6.90 -23.42 35.36
N PHE A 355 -6.68 -22.39 34.53
CA PHE A 355 -5.59 -22.37 33.55
C PHE A 355 -4.52 -21.31 33.86
N ASP A 356 -3.85 -21.43 35.00
CA ASP A 356 -2.90 -20.42 35.50
C ASP A 356 -1.73 -20.10 34.54
N GLU A 357 -1.35 -21.08 33.71
CA GLU A 357 -0.23 -20.97 32.75
C GLU A 357 -0.69 -20.57 31.33
N LEU A 358 -1.99 -20.36 31.14
CA LEU A 358 -2.56 -20.05 29.84
C LEU A 358 -2.05 -18.70 29.34
N ARG A 359 -1.56 -18.71 28.10
CA ARG A 359 -1.05 -17.53 27.41
C ARG A 359 -1.94 -17.13 26.25
N CYS A 360 -2.61 -18.09 25.64
CA CYS A 360 -3.47 -17.84 24.50
C CYS A 360 -4.73 -18.71 24.59
N LEU A 361 -5.87 -18.05 24.49
CA LEU A 361 -7.18 -18.68 24.36
C LEU A 361 -7.80 -18.26 23.03
N VAL A 362 -8.01 -19.22 22.15
CA VAL A 362 -8.74 -19.06 20.90
C VAL A 362 -9.95 -19.96 20.96
N TRP A 363 -11.14 -19.38 20.95
CA TRP A 363 -12.38 -20.13 21.01
C TRP A 363 -13.43 -19.53 20.08
N CYS A 364 -13.41 -19.99 18.84
CA CYS A 364 -14.42 -19.60 17.86
C CYS A 364 -15.79 -20.16 18.29
N HIS A 365 -16.85 -19.37 18.17
CA HIS A 365 -18.21 -19.76 18.55
C HIS A 365 -18.35 -20.16 20.03
N TYR A 366 -17.72 -19.40 20.93
CA TYR A 366 -17.87 -19.65 22.37
C TYR A 366 -19.36 -19.65 22.77
N PRO A 367 -19.87 -20.75 23.39
CA PRO A 367 -21.30 -20.97 23.51
C PRO A 367 -21.95 -20.26 24.71
N LEU A 368 -21.16 -19.79 25.68
CA LEU A 368 -21.70 -19.15 26.88
C LEU A 368 -21.89 -17.64 26.70
N LYS A 369 -22.87 -17.10 27.43
CA LYS A 369 -23.25 -15.67 27.38
C LYS A 369 -22.28 -14.75 28.11
N LEU A 370 -21.53 -15.29 29.06
CA LEU A 370 -20.57 -14.57 29.89
C LEU A 370 -19.33 -15.46 30.06
N LEU A 371 -18.14 -14.88 30.05
CA LEU A 371 -16.94 -15.60 30.46
C LEU A 371 -17.02 -15.87 31.97
N SER A 372 -16.72 -17.10 32.37
CA SER A 372 -16.86 -17.51 33.76
C SER A 372 -16.13 -16.55 34.73
N SER A 373 -16.77 -16.23 35.85
CA SER A 373 -16.26 -15.28 36.84
C SER A 373 -14.97 -15.75 37.52
N ASP A 374 -14.63 -17.03 37.45
CA ASP A 374 -13.38 -17.60 37.97
C ASP A 374 -12.21 -17.55 36.96
N PHE A 375 -12.43 -17.01 35.76
CA PHE A 375 -11.38 -16.83 34.77
C PHE A 375 -10.39 -15.73 35.22
N GLU A 376 -9.24 -16.14 35.77
CA GLU A 376 -8.19 -15.27 36.32
C GLU A 376 -6.80 -15.56 35.72
N CYS A 377 -6.73 -15.87 34.42
CA CYS A 377 -5.48 -16.24 33.74
C CYS A 377 -4.49 -15.07 33.68
N LYS A 378 -3.63 -14.91 34.70
CA LYS A 378 -2.67 -13.79 34.82
C LYS A 378 -1.62 -13.73 33.71
N ASN A 379 -1.29 -14.89 33.12
CA ASN A 379 -0.29 -15.01 32.05
C ASN A 379 -0.90 -14.85 30.65
N LEU A 380 -2.19 -14.54 30.54
CA LEU A 380 -2.89 -14.44 29.27
C LEU A 380 -2.34 -13.25 28.46
N VAL A 381 -1.93 -13.53 27.23
CA VAL A 381 -1.41 -12.57 26.27
C VAL A 381 -2.38 -12.32 25.13
N CYS A 382 -3.17 -13.34 24.76
CA CYS A 382 -4.15 -13.28 23.69
C CYS A 382 -5.46 -13.92 24.10
N LEU A 383 -6.56 -13.21 23.82
CA LEU A 383 -7.93 -13.67 23.96
C LEU A 383 -8.67 -13.45 22.64
N SER A 384 -8.88 -14.51 21.87
CA SER A 384 -9.66 -14.48 20.65
C SER A 384 -10.89 -15.37 20.82
N MET A 385 -12.07 -14.77 20.76
CA MET A 385 -13.36 -15.44 20.87
C MET A 385 -14.32 -14.90 19.81
N PRO A 386 -14.00 -15.05 18.51
CA PRO A 386 -14.86 -14.54 17.46
C PRO A 386 -16.14 -15.37 17.35
N ASN A 387 -17.20 -14.76 16.83
CA ASN A 387 -18.51 -15.35 16.63
C ASN A 387 -19.16 -15.89 17.92
N SER A 388 -18.83 -15.30 19.07
CA SER A 388 -19.27 -15.81 20.36
C SER A 388 -20.72 -15.41 20.70
N HIS A 389 -21.34 -16.22 21.56
CA HIS A 389 -22.66 -15.93 22.15
C HIS A 389 -22.60 -14.96 23.34
N LEU A 390 -21.46 -14.31 23.54
CA LEU A 390 -21.21 -13.38 24.64
C LEU A 390 -22.16 -12.19 24.55
N THR A 391 -22.92 -11.94 25.60
CA THR A 391 -23.65 -10.68 25.80
C THR A 391 -22.79 -9.62 26.48
N GLN A 392 -21.84 -10.09 27.28
CA GLN A 392 -20.83 -9.32 27.98
C GLN A 392 -19.58 -10.22 28.13
N LEU A 393 -18.38 -9.64 28.11
CA LEU A 393 -17.16 -10.43 28.24
C LEU A 393 -16.94 -10.88 29.69
N TRP A 394 -16.82 -9.95 30.64
CA TRP A 394 -16.72 -10.23 32.09
C TRP A 394 -17.34 -9.11 32.92
N GLU A 395 -17.68 -9.43 34.16
CA GLU A 395 -18.15 -8.48 35.17
C GLU A 395 -17.03 -8.04 36.11
N GLY A 396 -17.08 -6.78 36.53
CA GLY A 396 -16.15 -6.18 37.49
C GLY A 396 -14.73 -5.99 36.95
N ASN A 397 -13.83 -5.60 37.86
CA ASN A 397 -12.47 -5.23 37.51
C ASN A 397 -11.56 -6.47 37.43
N LYS A 398 -11.47 -7.05 36.24
CA LYS A 398 -10.55 -8.16 35.95
C LYS A 398 -9.15 -7.65 35.64
N VAL A 399 -8.15 -8.33 36.18
CA VAL A 399 -6.74 -7.94 36.03
C VAL A 399 -6.05 -8.86 35.02
N PHE A 400 -5.69 -8.31 33.86
CA PHE A 400 -4.97 -9.02 32.81
C PHE A 400 -3.74 -8.23 32.38
N GLU A 401 -2.72 -8.19 33.25
CA GLU A 401 -1.51 -7.38 33.05
C GLU A 401 -0.73 -7.79 31.79
N ASN A 402 -0.82 -9.03 31.33
CA ASN A 402 -0.06 -9.49 30.16
C ASN A 402 -0.85 -9.45 28.85
N LEU A 403 -2.15 -9.11 28.89
CA LEU A 403 -3.03 -9.18 27.74
C LEU A 403 -2.68 -8.07 26.74
N LYS A 404 -2.34 -8.48 25.52
CA LYS A 404 -1.92 -7.61 24.42
C LYS A 404 -2.87 -7.65 23.23
N TYR A 405 -3.56 -8.77 23.04
CA TYR A 405 -4.41 -8.97 21.88
C TYR A 405 -5.79 -9.46 22.30
N MET A 406 -6.82 -8.78 21.84
CA MET A 406 -8.21 -9.16 22.07
C MET A 406 -9.00 -9.10 20.77
N ASP A 407 -9.69 -10.19 20.44
CA ASP A 407 -10.58 -10.28 19.30
C ASP A 407 -11.91 -10.90 19.74
N LEU A 408 -12.98 -10.13 19.61
CA LEU A 408 -14.36 -10.55 19.87
C LEU A 408 -15.23 -10.34 18.64
N SER A 409 -14.63 -10.29 17.45
CA SER A 409 -15.33 -10.04 16.20
C SER A 409 -16.54 -10.95 16.02
N HIS A 410 -17.59 -10.43 15.39
CA HIS A 410 -18.85 -11.12 15.11
C HIS A 410 -19.57 -11.67 16.34
N SER A 411 -19.27 -11.17 17.55
CA SER A 411 -20.06 -11.44 18.75
C SER A 411 -21.38 -10.66 18.69
N GLN A 412 -22.35 -11.21 17.95
CA GLN A 412 -23.60 -10.53 17.58
C GLN A 412 -24.48 -10.14 18.78
N TYR A 413 -24.24 -10.73 19.95
CA TYR A 413 -25.01 -10.47 21.17
C TYR A 413 -24.31 -9.50 22.12
N LEU A 414 -23.05 -9.11 21.85
CA LEU A 414 -22.28 -8.23 22.71
C LEU A 414 -22.89 -6.82 22.66
N THR A 415 -23.34 -6.32 23.81
CA THR A 415 -24.02 -5.01 23.90
C THR A 415 -23.12 -3.90 24.41
N GLU A 416 -22.12 -4.24 25.23
CA GLU A 416 -21.15 -3.32 25.80
C GLU A 416 -19.74 -3.93 25.89
N THR A 417 -18.71 -3.09 25.79
CA THR A 417 -17.32 -3.53 26.04
C THR A 417 -17.02 -3.65 27.53
N PRO A 418 -16.05 -4.50 27.95
CA PRO A 418 -15.62 -4.56 29.34
C PRO A 418 -14.93 -3.27 29.80
N ASP A 419 -14.72 -3.15 31.13
CA ASP A 419 -13.77 -2.19 31.68
C ASP A 419 -12.34 -2.60 31.32
N PHE A 420 -11.61 -1.67 30.70
CA PHE A 420 -10.21 -1.81 30.27
C PHE A 420 -9.21 -1.18 31.25
N SER A 421 -9.66 -0.59 32.37
CA SER A 421 -8.81 0.11 33.35
C SER A 421 -7.65 -0.73 33.91
N ARG A 422 -7.79 -2.06 33.88
CA ARG A 422 -6.81 -3.05 34.35
C ARG A 422 -6.21 -3.92 33.23
N VAL A 423 -6.40 -3.51 31.97
CA VAL A 423 -5.90 -4.17 30.76
C VAL A 423 -5.03 -3.19 29.95
N THR A 424 -4.14 -2.48 30.64
CA THR A 424 -3.39 -1.34 30.08
C THR A 424 -2.28 -1.74 29.10
N ASN A 425 -1.94 -3.03 28.98
CA ASN A 425 -0.95 -3.52 28.01
C ASN A 425 -1.56 -3.94 26.66
N LEU A 426 -2.85 -3.67 26.45
CA LEU A 426 -3.55 -4.01 25.22
C LEU A 426 -2.97 -3.23 24.04
N LYS A 427 -2.58 -3.95 22.99
CA LYS A 427 -2.02 -3.42 21.73
C LYS A 427 -2.99 -3.52 20.57
N MET A 428 -3.87 -4.52 20.58
CA MET A 428 -4.88 -4.71 19.54
C MET A 428 -6.21 -5.09 20.15
N LEU A 429 -7.26 -4.43 19.66
CA LEU A 429 -8.65 -4.75 19.97
C LEU A 429 -9.49 -4.79 18.69
N ILE A 430 -10.06 -5.96 18.40
CA ILE A 430 -10.95 -6.18 17.25
C ILE A 430 -12.35 -6.52 17.75
N LEU A 431 -13.33 -5.71 17.37
CA LEU A 431 -14.76 -5.84 17.71
C LEU A 431 -15.63 -5.84 16.44
N ASP A 432 -15.03 -6.10 15.28
CA ASP A 432 -15.69 -6.04 13.98
C ASP A 432 -16.96 -6.90 13.94
N GLY A 433 -18.05 -6.41 13.36
CA GLY A 433 -19.28 -7.16 13.20
C GLY A 433 -20.05 -7.42 14.51
N CYS A 434 -19.69 -6.79 15.62
CA CYS A 434 -20.52 -6.80 16.84
C CYS A 434 -21.75 -5.91 16.64
N THR A 435 -22.79 -6.45 15.99
CA THR A 435 -23.94 -5.67 15.51
C THR A 435 -24.83 -5.12 16.61
N GLN A 436 -24.87 -5.71 17.81
CA GLN A 436 -25.62 -5.20 18.96
C GLN A 436 -24.80 -4.28 19.88
N LEU A 437 -23.50 -4.07 19.59
CA LEU A 437 -22.64 -3.24 20.41
C LEU A 437 -23.06 -1.78 20.29
N CYS A 438 -23.54 -1.20 21.39
CA CYS A 438 -24.00 0.19 21.43
C CYS A 438 -23.23 1.04 22.45
N LYS A 439 -22.59 0.41 23.45
CA LYS A 439 -21.82 1.11 24.49
C LYS A 439 -20.36 0.68 24.47
N ILE A 440 -19.47 1.67 24.42
CA ILE A 440 -18.04 1.48 24.64
C ILE A 440 -17.69 2.06 26.01
N HIS A 441 -16.99 1.29 26.83
CA HIS A 441 -16.56 1.72 28.14
C HIS A 441 -15.52 2.86 28.00
N PRO A 442 -15.64 3.97 28.76
CA PRO A 442 -14.76 5.13 28.62
C PRO A 442 -13.27 4.84 28.78
N SER A 443 -12.92 3.85 29.61
CA SER A 443 -11.53 3.43 29.84
C SER A 443 -10.81 2.95 28.58
N LEU A 444 -11.54 2.66 27.50
CA LEU A 444 -10.93 2.37 26.20
C LEU A 444 -10.08 3.55 25.73
N GLY A 445 -10.52 4.79 26.00
CA GLY A 445 -9.80 6.02 25.66
C GLY A 445 -8.48 6.21 26.40
N ASP A 446 -8.23 5.45 27.47
CA ASP A 446 -7.05 5.54 28.33
C ASP A 446 -5.95 4.52 27.97
N LEU A 447 -6.13 3.72 26.91
CA LEU A 447 -5.21 2.66 26.51
C LEU A 447 -4.00 3.19 25.71
N ASP A 448 -3.02 3.73 26.43
CA ASP A 448 -1.80 4.35 25.90
C ASP A 448 -0.96 3.47 24.95
N LYS A 449 -1.04 2.15 25.07
CA LYS A 449 -0.32 1.15 24.26
C LYS A 449 -1.12 0.56 23.09
N LEU A 450 -2.38 0.96 22.94
CA LEU A 450 -3.24 0.43 21.88
C LEU A 450 -2.77 0.96 20.52
N ALA A 451 -2.32 0.05 19.65
CA ALA A 451 -1.82 0.36 18.31
C ALA A 451 -2.91 0.18 17.24
N ARG A 452 -3.77 -0.84 17.36
CA ARG A 452 -4.85 -1.09 16.40
C ARG A 452 -6.18 -1.28 17.09
N LEU A 453 -7.18 -0.52 16.64
CA LEU A 453 -8.56 -0.60 17.11
C LEU A 453 -9.52 -0.69 15.91
N SER A 454 -10.31 -1.76 15.88
CA SER A 454 -11.31 -1.96 14.83
C SER A 454 -12.68 -2.29 15.42
N LEU A 455 -13.69 -1.50 15.03
CA LEU A 455 -15.11 -1.70 15.32
C LEU A 455 -15.92 -1.71 14.02
N LYS A 456 -15.35 -2.29 12.95
CA LYS A 456 -15.97 -2.28 11.63
C LYS A 456 -17.36 -2.91 11.69
N ASN A 457 -18.37 -2.35 11.05
CA ASN A 457 -19.73 -2.87 11.00
C ASN A 457 -20.42 -3.02 12.39
N CYS A 458 -20.02 -2.24 13.40
CA CYS A 458 -20.79 -2.07 14.65
C CYS A 458 -21.98 -1.13 14.42
N ILE A 459 -23.01 -1.63 13.73
CA ILE A 459 -24.13 -0.82 13.21
C ILE A 459 -24.97 -0.10 14.27
N ASN A 460 -24.93 -0.53 15.54
CA ASN A 460 -25.67 0.09 16.65
C ASN A 460 -24.81 1.05 17.50
N LEU A 461 -23.56 1.31 17.12
CA LEU A 461 -22.67 2.22 17.82
C LEU A 461 -23.09 3.67 17.60
N GLU A 462 -23.56 4.35 18.65
CA GLU A 462 -24.02 5.74 18.61
C GLU A 462 -22.97 6.73 19.11
N HIS A 463 -22.17 6.31 20.10
CA HIS A 463 -21.16 7.16 20.74
C HIS A 463 -19.82 6.43 20.82
N PHE A 464 -18.74 7.18 20.57
CA PHE A 464 -17.38 6.70 20.68
C PHE A 464 -16.63 7.52 21.73
N PRO A 465 -15.87 6.90 22.65
CA PRO A 465 -15.21 7.61 23.75
C PRO A 465 -14.09 8.52 23.21
N SER A 466 -13.62 9.46 24.05
CA SER A 466 -12.47 10.27 23.69
C SER A 466 -11.24 9.40 23.44
N ILE A 467 -10.49 9.72 22.40
CA ILE A 467 -9.27 9.00 22.00
C ILE A 467 -7.99 9.75 22.36
N GLY A 468 -8.08 10.84 23.16
CA GLY A 468 -6.96 11.73 23.42
C GLY A 468 -5.73 11.00 23.98
N GLN A 469 -5.88 10.00 24.85
CA GLN A 469 -4.76 9.30 25.47
C GLN A 469 -4.24 8.10 24.66
N LEU A 470 -4.80 7.83 23.47
CA LEU A 470 -4.38 6.73 22.59
C LEU A 470 -3.12 7.09 21.78
N VAL A 471 -2.04 7.47 22.48
CA VAL A 471 -0.82 8.02 21.85
C VAL A 471 -0.07 7.04 20.96
N SER A 472 -0.21 5.73 21.18
CA SER A 472 0.40 4.69 20.34
C SER A 472 -0.51 4.22 19.21
N LEU A 473 -1.72 4.79 19.03
CA LEU A 473 -2.69 4.32 18.05
C LEU A 473 -2.21 4.61 16.63
N GLU A 474 -2.10 3.56 15.83
CA GLU A 474 -1.67 3.56 14.43
C GLU A 474 -2.85 3.46 13.48
N ASP A 475 -3.76 2.52 13.78
CA ASP A 475 -4.90 2.15 12.94
C ASP A 475 -6.21 2.29 13.73
N LEU A 476 -7.11 3.17 13.27
CA LEU A 476 -8.48 3.28 13.78
C LEU A 476 -9.51 3.02 12.67
N ILE A 477 -10.27 1.94 12.81
CA ILE A 477 -11.30 1.53 11.84
C ILE A 477 -12.68 1.53 12.51
N LEU A 478 -13.54 2.44 12.09
CA LEU A 478 -14.94 2.54 12.50
C LEU A 478 -15.90 2.39 11.31
N SER A 479 -15.39 1.93 10.17
CA SER A 479 -16.17 1.80 8.93
C SER A 479 -17.42 0.94 9.14
N GLY A 480 -18.59 1.38 8.65
CA GLY A 480 -19.86 0.68 8.77
C GLY A 480 -20.60 0.91 10.10
N CYS A 481 -20.08 1.75 11.00
CA CYS A 481 -20.82 2.20 12.19
C CYS A 481 -21.91 3.21 11.80
N SER A 482 -23.00 2.72 11.22
CA SER A 482 -24.01 3.54 10.53
C SER A 482 -24.86 4.44 11.43
N LYS A 483 -24.78 4.29 12.75
CA LYS A 483 -25.40 5.18 13.74
C LYS A 483 -24.43 6.16 14.41
N LEU A 484 -23.13 6.07 14.11
CA LEU A 484 -22.13 6.96 14.67
C LEU A 484 -22.24 8.34 14.00
N GLU A 485 -22.86 9.30 14.67
CA GLU A 485 -23.12 10.64 14.11
C GLU A 485 -21.98 11.64 14.35
N LYS A 486 -21.12 11.38 15.35
CA LYS A 486 -20.00 12.25 15.72
C LYS A 486 -18.75 11.45 15.97
N PHE A 487 -17.65 11.88 15.37
CA PHE A 487 -16.31 11.45 15.75
C PHE A 487 -15.83 12.30 16.94
N PRO A 488 -15.22 11.72 17.99
CA PRO A 488 -14.83 12.45 19.19
C PRO A 488 -13.71 13.47 18.91
N ASP A 489 -13.67 14.51 19.73
CA ASP A 489 -12.56 15.48 19.70
C ASP A 489 -11.24 14.83 20.12
N ILE A 490 -10.16 15.25 19.47
CA ILE A 490 -8.78 14.89 19.76
C ILE A 490 -8.17 16.05 20.58
N PHE A 491 -7.82 15.80 21.83
CA PHE A 491 -7.35 16.87 22.72
C PHE A 491 -5.82 17.05 22.73
N GLN A 492 -5.06 16.13 22.14
CA GLN A 492 -3.61 16.17 22.08
C GLN A 492 -3.07 15.53 20.79
N HIS A 493 -1.80 15.77 20.49
CA HIS A 493 -1.10 15.23 19.32
C HIS A 493 -1.13 13.69 19.29
N MET A 494 -1.39 13.10 18.12
CA MET A 494 -1.45 11.66 17.89
C MET A 494 -0.26 11.23 17.01
N PRO A 495 0.90 10.88 17.61
CA PRO A 495 2.16 10.72 16.88
C PRO A 495 2.29 9.41 16.09
N CYS A 496 1.36 8.48 16.23
CA CYS A 496 1.41 7.19 15.56
C CYS A 496 0.27 7.00 14.55
N LEU A 497 -0.78 7.83 14.58
CA LEU A 497 -2.02 7.59 13.85
C LEU A 497 -1.84 7.89 12.36
N TRP A 498 -1.60 6.85 11.57
CA TRP A 498 -1.38 6.97 10.12
C TRP A 498 -2.60 6.56 9.29
N LYS A 499 -3.55 5.79 9.85
CA LYS A 499 -4.77 5.35 9.16
C LYS A 499 -6.04 5.57 10.00
N LEU A 500 -6.99 6.31 9.43
CA LEU A 500 -8.33 6.53 9.98
C LEU A 500 -9.40 6.19 8.94
N CYS A 501 -10.26 5.22 9.24
CA CYS A 501 -11.35 4.80 8.36
C CYS A 501 -12.71 4.99 9.05
N LEU A 502 -13.51 5.91 8.51
CA LEU A 502 -14.86 6.28 8.97
C LEU A 502 -15.92 5.98 7.89
N ASP A 503 -15.60 5.12 6.92
CA ASP A 503 -16.46 4.85 5.77
C ASP A 503 -17.85 4.35 6.21
N GLY A 504 -18.93 4.86 5.65
CA GLY A 504 -20.29 4.40 5.92
C GLY A 504 -20.81 4.75 7.32
N THR A 505 -20.16 5.70 8.01
CA THR A 505 -20.68 6.28 9.26
C THR A 505 -21.75 7.34 8.99
N ALA A 506 -22.51 7.71 10.02
CA ALA A 506 -23.48 8.81 9.97
C ALA A 506 -22.87 10.17 10.32
N THR A 507 -21.54 10.27 10.33
CA THR A 507 -20.79 11.47 10.72
C THR A 507 -21.24 12.68 9.90
N THR A 508 -21.74 13.73 10.58
CA THR A 508 -22.21 14.96 9.91
C THR A 508 -21.09 15.95 9.63
N GLU A 509 -20.08 15.97 10.51
CA GLU A 509 -18.89 16.82 10.44
C GLU A 509 -17.71 16.10 11.11
N LEU A 510 -16.49 16.40 10.65
CA LEU A 510 -15.27 16.03 11.36
C LEU A 510 -14.87 17.14 12.33
N PRO A 511 -14.42 16.81 13.55
CA PRO A 511 -14.01 17.83 14.50
C PRO A 511 -12.76 18.55 14.01
N SER A 512 -12.66 19.85 14.30
CA SER A 512 -11.48 20.66 13.92
C SER A 512 -10.18 20.12 14.54
N SER A 513 -10.27 19.38 15.64
CA SER A 513 -9.17 18.68 16.27
C SER A 513 -8.52 17.59 15.41
N ILE A 514 -9.11 17.19 14.28
CA ILE A 514 -8.48 16.22 13.36
C ILE A 514 -7.07 16.65 12.95
N GLY A 515 -6.81 17.96 12.91
CA GLY A 515 -5.48 18.52 12.65
C GLY A 515 -4.41 18.23 13.72
N TYR A 516 -4.72 17.52 14.80
CA TYR A 516 -3.72 16.97 15.74
C TYR A 516 -3.16 15.61 15.31
N ALA A 517 -3.79 14.93 14.35
CA ALA A 517 -3.30 13.67 13.77
C ALA A 517 -2.36 13.93 12.59
N THR A 518 -1.26 14.66 12.81
CA THR A 518 -0.37 15.13 11.72
C THR A 518 0.31 14.01 10.94
N GLU A 519 0.42 12.83 11.53
CA GLU A 519 1.00 11.64 10.91
C GLU A 519 0.02 10.86 10.02
N LEU A 520 -1.21 11.36 9.83
CA LEU A 520 -2.24 10.68 9.06
C LEU A 520 -1.87 10.61 7.57
N VAL A 521 -1.69 9.40 7.06
CA VAL A 521 -1.40 9.09 5.65
C VAL A 521 -2.67 8.73 4.88
N ARG A 522 -3.65 8.10 5.55
CA ARG A 522 -4.92 7.65 4.93
C ARG A 522 -6.13 8.07 5.74
N LEU A 523 -7.06 8.77 5.06
CA LEU A 523 -8.37 9.16 5.62
C LEU A 523 -9.51 8.65 4.73
N GLY A 524 -10.25 7.66 5.23
CA GLY A 524 -11.43 7.09 4.58
C GLY A 524 -12.73 7.69 5.14
N LEU A 525 -13.53 8.31 4.28
CA LEU A 525 -14.87 8.85 4.56
C LEU A 525 -15.89 8.41 3.50
N LYS A 526 -15.64 7.29 2.79
CA LYS A 526 -16.54 6.78 1.75
C LYS A 526 -17.93 6.57 2.32
N ASN A 527 -18.98 6.87 1.57
CA ASN A 527 -20.37 6.66 1.94
C ASN A 527 -20.80 7.34 3.25
N CYS A 528 -20.11 8.39 3.72
CA CYS A 528 -20.58 9.23 4.82
C CYS A 528 -21.70 10.17 4.32
N ARG A 529 -22.90 9.62 4.12
CA ARG A 529 -23.98 10.28 3.36
C ARG A 529 -24.45 11.60 3.98
N LYS A 530 -24.30 11.76 5.30
CA LYS A 530 -24.67 12.97 6.06
C LYS A 530 -23.53 13.98 6.21
N LEU A 531 -22.31 13.66 5.77
CA LEU A 531 -21.15 14.54 5.89
C LEU A 531 -21.34 15.77 4.98
N ARG A 532 -21.32 16.96 5.57
CA ARG A 532 -21.63 18.21 4.85
C ARG A 532 -20.39 19.00 4.40
N SER A 533 -19.34 18.97 5.21
CA SER A 533 -18.10 19.69 4.96
C SER A 533 -16.92 19.08 5.71
N LEU A 534 -15.71 19.40 5.25
CA LEU A 534 -14.47 19.14 5.99
C LEU A 534 -14.00 20.38 6.76
N PRO A 535 -13.41 20.23 7.96
CA PRO A 535 -12.87 21.35 8.71
C PRO A 535 -11.60 21.90 8.03
N SER A 536 -11.35 23.21 8.14
CA SER A 536 -10.14 23.85 7.58
C SER A 536 -8.83 23.31 8.15
N SER A 537 -8.86 22.72 9.34
CA SER A 537 -7.72 22.05 9.96
C SER A 537 -7.24 20.80 9.21
N ILE A 538 -8.00 20.29 8.23
CA ILE A 538 -7.55 19.21 7.34
C ILE A 538 -6.22 19.59 6.66
N GLY A 539 -5.98 20.86 6.34
CA GLY A 539 -4.73 21.33 5.74
C GLY A 539 -3.48 21.12 6.60
N LYS A 540 -3.63 20.80 7.90
CA LYS A 540 -2.51 20.42 8.78
C LYS A 540 -2.01 18.99 8.54
N LEU A 541 -2.76 18.16 7.83
CA LEU A 541 -2.44 16.75 7.57
C LEU A 541 -1.48 16.62 6.38
N THR A 542 -0.30 17.23 6.48
CA THR A 542 0.61 17.39 5.33
C THR A 542 1.13 16.07 4.74
N LEU A 543 1.09 14.99 5.53
CA LEU A 543 1.49 13.63 5.12
C LEU A 543 0.35 12.81 4.50
N LEU A 544 -0.86 13.37 4.41
CA LEU A 544 -2.02 12.66 3.88
C LEU A 544 -1.83 12.36 2.40
N GLU A 545 -1.71 11.08 2.05
CA GLU A 545 -1.51 10.60 0.69
C GLU A 545 -2.82 10.30 -0.03
N THR A 546 -3.83 9.81 0.71
CA THR A 546 -5.13 9.41 0.16
C THR A 546 -6.27 9.96 1.00
N LEU A 547 -7.14 10.73 0.35
CA LEU A 547 -8.41 11.21 0.89
C LEU A 547 -9.56 10.66 0.07
N SER A 548 -10.45 9.91 0.70
CA SER A 548 -11.63 9.38 0.02
C SER A 548 -12.94 9.84 0.64
N LEU A 549 -13.77 10.47 -0.18
CA LEU A 549 -15.07 11.05 0.14
C LEU A 549 -16.18 10.45 -0.76
N SER A 550 -15.89 9.40 -1.53
CA SER A 550 -16.82 8.82 -2.49
C SER A 550 -18.16 8.47 -1.83
N GLY A 551 -19.29 8.92 -2.36
CA GLY A 551 -20.62 8.63 -1.83
C GLY A 551 -21.08 9.54 -0.69
N CYS A 552 -20.34 10.62 -0.39
CA CYS A 552 -20.80 11.69 0.50
C CYS A 552 -21.85 12.56 -0.19
N SER A 553 -23.09 12.08 -0.26
CA SER A 553 -24.16 12.72 -1.03
C SER A 553 -24.56 14.11 -0.54
N ASP A 554 -24.45 14.39 0.77
CA ASP A 554 -24.76 15.70 1.36
C ASP A 554 -23.54 16.65 1.42
N LEU A 555 -22.38 16.26 0.88
CA LEU A 555 -21.20 17.11 0.83
C LEU A 555 -21.50 18.37 0.00
N GLY A 556 -21.45 19.55 0.63
CA GLY A 556 -21.83 20.83 0.03
C GLY A 556 -23.32 21.18 0.09
N LYS A 557 -24.13 20.38 0.77
CA LYS A 557 -25.54 20.67 1.01
C LYS A 557 -25.69 21.62 2.21
N CYS A 558 -26.33 22.77 1.98
CA CYS A 558 -26.64 23.75 3.04
C CYS A 558 -28.10 23.66 3.49
N GLU A 559 -28.37 23.85 4.78
CA GLU A 559 -29.75 23.94 5.34
C GLU A 559 -30.37 25.34 5.18
N VAL A 560 -29.55 26.37 4.95
CA VAL A 560 -29.98 27.78 4.86
C VAL A 560 -29.27 28.42 3.67
N ASN A 561 -29.92 29.38 3.01
CA ASN A 561 -29.47 30.17 1.84
C ASN A 561 -28.11 30.91 2.01
N SER A 562 -27.26 30.56 2.98
CA SER A 562 -25.83 30.84 2.92
C SER A 562 -25.23 29.86 1.93
N GLY A 563 -24.94 30.30 0.70
CA GLY A 563 -24.23 29.50 -0.30
C GLY A 563 -22.82 29.17 0.15
N ASN A 564 -22.67 28.26 1.12
CA ASN A 564 -21.36 27.80 1.55
C ASN A 564 -20.78 26.95 0.42
N LEU A 565 -20.01 27.60 -0.44
CA LEU A 565 -19.25 26.97 -1.51
C LEU A 565 -18.11 26.10 -0.97
N ASP A 566 -17.72 26.31 0.30
CA ASP A 566 -16.53 25.70 0.91
C ASP A 566 -16.86 24.35 1.60
N ALA A 567 -17.58 23.46 0.92
CA ALA A 567 -17.77 22.06 1.39
C ALA A 567 -16.41 21.37 1.62
N LEU A 568 -15.48 21.69 0.72
CA LEU A 568 -14.08 21.35 0.78
C LEU A 568 -13.33 22.66 1.11
N PRO A 569 -12.53 22.71 2.19
CA PRO A 569 -11.88 23.94 2.61
C PRO A 569 -10.75 24.31 1.65
N ARG A 570 -10.48 25.61 1.54
CA ARG A 570 -9.39 26.14 0.70
C ARG A 570 -8.02 25.59 1.09
N THR A 571 -7.84 25.21 2.35
CA THR A 571 -6.61 24.63 2.91
C THR A 571 -6.28 23.24 2.38
N LEU A 572 -7.11 22.63 1.51
CA LEU A 572 -6.75 21.38 0.81
C LEU A 572 -5.49 21.53 -0.06
N ASP A 573 -5.19 22.74 -0.54
CA ASP A 573 -3.95 23.06 -1.24
C ASP A 573 -2.67 22.87 -0.40
N GLN A 574 -2.80 22.82 0.93
CA GLN A 574 -1.70 22.58 1.87
C GLN A 574 -1.34 21.09 2.04
N LEU A 575 -2.13 20.18 1.48
CA LEU A 575 -1.89 18.73 1.57
C LEU A 575 -0.79 18.29 0.60
N CYS A 576 0.46 18.66 0.88
CA CYS A 576 1.62 18.50 -0.01
C CYS A 576 1.99 17.05 -0.38
N SER A 577 1.44 16.04 0.31
CA SER A 577 1.65 14.62 0.00
C SER A 577 0.43 13.96 -0.66
N LEU A 578 -0.68 14.67 -0.81
CA LEU A 578 -1.92 14.10 -1.34
C LEU A 578 -1.76 13.85 -2.83
N TRP A 579 -1.68 12.57 -3.22
CA TRP A 579 -1.57 12.16 -4.62
C TRP A 579 -2.88 11.56 -5.16
N ARG A 580 -3.84 11.19 -4.29
CA ARG A 580 -5.14 10.64 -4.68
C ARG A 580 -6.32 11.26 -3.92
N LEU A 581 -7.28 11.80 -4.67
CA LEU A 581 -8.54 12.35 -4.18
C LEU A 581 -9.75 11.67 -4.84
N GLU A 582 -10.55 10.98 -4.05
CA GLU A 582 -11.74 10.25 -4.51
C GLU A 582 -13.03 10.97 -4.05
N LEU A 583 -13.84 11.44 -5.00
CA LEU A 583 -15.05 12.25 -4.81
C LEU A 583 -16.27 11.67 -5.51
N GLN A 584 -16.21 10.44 -6.00
CA GLN A 584 -17.28 9.84 -6.80
C GLN A 584 -18.63 9.90 -6.08
N ASN A 585 -19.73 10.17 -6.79
CA ASN A 585 -21.08 10.23 -6.22
C ASN A 585 -21.29 11.33 -5.14
N CYS A 586 -20.45 12.37 -5.06
CA CYS A 586 -20.71 13.56 -4.24
C CYS A 586 -21.72 14.50 -4.93
N ARG A 587 -22.98 14.07 -5.02
CA ARG A 587 -24.00 14.70 -5.88
C ARG A 587 -24.33 16.15 -5.56
N SER A 588 -24.13 16.60 -4.32
CA SER A 588 -24.38 17.98 -3.89
C SER A 588 -23.18 18.91 -4.04
N LEU A 589 -21.99 18.39 -4.36
CA LEU A 589 -20.76 19.16 -4.48
C LEU A 589 -20.84 20.08 -5.71
N ARG A 590 -20.66 21.39 -5.51
CA ARG A 590 -20.81 22.41 -6.57
C ARG A 590 -19.49 22.92 -7.13
N ALA A 591 -18.43 22.95 -6.33
CA ALA A 591 -17.14 23.45 -6.74
C ALA A 591 -16.00 22.68 -6.04
N LEU A 592 -14.83 22.62 -6.70
CA LEU A 592 -13.58 22.22 -6.06
C LEU A 592 -12.76 23.46 -5.68
N PRO A 593 -12.18 23.53 -4.47
CA PRO A 593 -11.23 24.57 -4.09
C PRO A 593 -9.88 24.32 -4.79
N ALA A 594 -8.91 25.21 -4.54
CA ALA A 594 -7.53 24.96 -4.93
C ALA A 594 -7.06 23.60 -4.41
N LEU A 595 -6.44 22.82 -5.29
CA LEU A 595 -5.96 21.47 -5.02
C LEU A 595 -4.43 21.47 -4.89
N PRO A 596 -3.84 20.54 -4.12
CA PRO A 596 -2.41 20.52 -3.86
C PRO A 596 -1.62 20.08 -5.10
N SER A 597 -0.38 20.58 -5.23
CA SER A 597 0.46 20.31 -6.41
C SER A 597 0.97 18.88 -6.53
N SER A 598 0.85 18.08 -5.47
CA SER A 598 1.19 16.67 -5.45
C SER A 598 0.10 15.77 -6.03
N LEU A 599 -1.10 16.31 -6.32
CA LEU A 599 -2.26 15.52 -6.68
C LEU A 599 -2.09 14.94 -8.08
N GLU A 600 -1.97 13.61 -8.19
CA GLU A 600 -1.83 12.91 -9.45
C GLU A 600 -3.16 12.37 -9.98
N ILE A 601 -4.05 11.94 -9.08
CA ILE A 601 -5.32 11.28 -9.41
C ILE A 601 -6.49 11.96 -8.72
N ILE A 602 -7.47 12.40 -9.52
CA ILE A 602 -8.78 12.85 -9.04
C ILE A 602 -9.91 12.10 -9.74
N ASN A 603 -10.89 11.64 -8.97
CA ASN A 603 -12.12 11.08 -9.54
C ASN A 603 -13.35 11.66 -8.87
N ALA A 604 -14.02 12.58 -9.57
CA ALA A 604 -15.25 13.24 -9.16
C ALA A 604 -16.46 12.79 -10.00
N SER A 605 -16.44 11.57 -10.53
CA SER A 605 -17.54 11.04 -11.36
C SER A 605 -18.87 10.99 -10.59
N ASN A 606 -20.00 11.22 -11.26
CA ASN A 606 -21.33 11.37 -10.66
C ASN A 606 -21.47 12.56 -9.66
N CYS A 607 -20.61 13.58 -9.75
CA CYS A 607 -20.86 14.86 -9.08
C CYS A 607 -21.74 15.77 -9.97
N GLU A 608 -23.02 15.43 -10.09
CA GLU A 608 -23.96 16.08 -11.03
C GLU A 608 -24.14 17.59 -10.81
N SER A 609 -23.94 18.07 -9.58
CA SER A 609 -24.02 19.49 -9.23
C SER A 609 -22.72 20.27 -9.49
N LEU A 610 -21.63 19.61 -9.86
CA LEU A 610 -20.31 20.21 -9.97
C LEU A 610 -20.23 21.15 -11.17
N GLU A 611 -20.05 22.44 -10.89
CA GLU A 611 -20.08 23.54 -11.86
C GLU A 611 -18.71 24.18 -12.10
N ASP A 612 -17.81 24.07 -11.13
CA ASP A 612 -16.51 24.74 -11.14
C ASP A 612 -15.39 23.90 -10.53
N ILE A 613 -14.20 24.10 -11.06
CA ILE A 613 -12.96 23.44 -10.67
C ILE A 613 -11.86 24.50 -10.61
N SER A 614 -11.57 24.99 -9.39
CA SER A 614 -10.71 26.15 -9.15
C SER A 614 -9.30 25.73 -8.69
N PRO A 615 -8.22 26.42 -9.10
CA PRO A 615 -8.01 27.13 -10.36
C PRO A 615 -7.48 26.18 -11.46
N GLN A 616 -7.83 26.49 -12.70
CA GLN A 616 -7.57 25.75 -13.96
C GLN A 616 -6.15 25.19 -14.17
N ALA A 617 -5.14 25.64 -13.40
CA ALA A 617 -3.80 25.07 -13.41
C ALA A 617 -3.72 23.62 -12.89
N VAL A 618 -4.74 23.09 -12.20
CA VAL A 618 -4.66 21.72 -11.65
C VAL A 618 -4.59 20.64 -12.74
N PHE A 619 -5.15 20.90 -13.94
CA PHE A 619 -4.99 19.97 -15.05
C PHE A 619 -3.54 19.74 -15.41
N SER A 620 -2.69 20.77 -15.28
CA SER A 620 -1.28 20.67 -15.61
C SER A 620 -0.48 19.66 -14.78
N GLN A 621 -1.06 19.20 -13.67
CA GLN A 621 -0.38 18.41 -12.62
C GLN A 621 -0.91 16.97 -12.53
N PHE A 622 -2.08 16.67 -13.11
CA PHE A 622 -2.68 15.35 -13.00
C PHE A 622 -2.05 14.34 -13.96
N ARG A 623 -1.94 13.09 -13.51
CA ARG A 623 -1.84 11.92 -14.39
C ARG A 623 -3.22 11.45 -14.85
N SER A 624 -4.22 11.60 -14.00
CA SER A 624 -5.57 11.11 -14.30
C SER A 624 -6.66 11.97 -13.64
N CYS A 625 -7.63 12.42 -14.43
CA CYS A 625 -8.80 13.13 -13.90
C CYS A 625 -10.12 12.67 -14.52
N MET A 626 -11.01 12.13 -13.68
CA MET A 626 -12.28 11.51 -14.08
C MET A 626 -13.47 12.33 -13.60
N PHE A 627 -14.24 12.89 -14.54
CA PHE A 627 -15.44 13.70 -14.29
C PHE A 627 -16.69 13.10 -14.97
N GLY A 628 -16.80 11.78 -15.01
CA GLY A 628 -17.95 11.09 -15.60
C GLY A 628 -19.28 11.63 -15.05
N ASN A 629 -20.28 11.82 -15.92
CA ASN A 629 -21.60 12.37 -15.64
C ASN A 629 -21.64 13.79 -15.00
N CYS A 630 -20.53 14.54 -14.97
CA CYS A 630 -20.49 15.93 -14.49
C CYS A 630 -20.91 16.93 -15.58
N LEU A 631 -22.17 16.87 -16.03
CA LEU A 631 -22.65 17.51 -17.27
C LEU A 631 -22.44 19.04 -17.33
N LYS A 632 -22.37 19.72 -16.17
CA LYS A 632 -22.13 21.16 -16.08
C LYS A 632 -20.66 21.56 -16.34
N LEU A 633 -19.74 20.59 -16.40
CA LEU A 633 -18.34 20.80 -16.72
C LEU A 633 -18.02 20.74 -18.24
N THR A 634 -19.02 20.55 -19.09
CA THR A 634 -18.85 20.53 -20.56
C THR A 634 -18.13 21.79 -21.11
N LYS A 635 -18.30 22.94 -20.45
CA LYS A 635 -17.61 24.20 -20.77
C LYS A 635 -16.08 24.16 -20.67
N PHE A 636 -15.50 23.16 -19.99
CA PHE A 636 -14.06 23.02 -19.82
C PHE A 636 -13.36 22.30 -20.98
N GLN A 637 -14.12 21.62 -21.86
CA GLN A 637 -13.55 20.91 -23.02
C GLN A 637 -12.76 21.82 -23.97
N SER A 638 -13.24 23.04 -24.20
CA SER A 638 -12.57 24.03 -25.07
C SER A 638 -11.33 24.65 -24.42
N ARG A 639 -11.27 24.71 -23.08
CA ARG A 639 -10.13 25.29 -22.35
C ARG A 639 -8.94 24.32 -22.26
N MET A 640 -9.21 23.01 -22.36
CA MET A 640 -8.22 21.94 -22.20
C MET A 640 -7.07 22.01 -23.20
N GLU A 641 -7.27 22.59 -24.40
CA GLU A 641 -6.21 22.77 -25.41
C GLU A 641 -5.00 23.52 -24.85
N ARG A 642 -5.26 24.64 -24.15
CA ARG A 642 -4.22 25.48 -23.55
C ARG A 642 -3.47 24.73 -22.45
N ASP A 643 -4.22 23.98 -21.63
CA ASP A 643 -3.67 23.29 -20.48
C ASP A 643 -2.84 22.06 -20.93
N LEU A 644 -3.26 21.36 -21.99
CA LEU A 644 -2.52 20.26 -22.65
C LEU A 644 -1.13 20.67 -23.11
N GLN A 645 -0.98 21.83 -23.76
CA GLN A 645 0.33 22.30 -24.21
C GLN A 645 1.27 22.58 -23.01
N SER A 646 0.72 23.10 -21.91
CA SER A 646 1.49 23.33 -20.68
C SER A 646 1.90 22.02 -19.98
N MET A 647 1.08 20.97 -20.08
CA MET A 647 1.38 19.61 -19.59
C MET A 647 2.42 18.90 -20.43
N ALA A 648 2.34 19.05 -21.75
CA ALA A 648 3.13 18.28 -22.70
C ALA A 648 4.64 18.56 -22.57
N ALA A 649 5.02 19.82 -22.31
CA ALA A 649 6.43 20.23 -22.31
C ALA A 649 7.26 19.65 -21.13
N PRO A 650 6.80 19.65 -19.86
CA PRO A 650 7.54 19.02 -18.76
C PRO A 650 7.66 17.49 -18.90
N VAL A 651 6.58 16.82 -19.32
CA VAL A 651 6.53 15.35 -19.43
C VAL A 651 7.50 14.81 -20.47
N ASP A 652 7.66 15.53 -21.59
CA ASP A 652 8.59 15.16 -22.67
C ASP A 652 10.07 15.35 -22.26
N HIS A 653 10.35 16.19 -21.24
CA HIS A 653 11.70 16.34 -20.66
C HIS A 653 12.05 15.25 -19.62
N GLU A 654 11.06 14.68 -18.92
CA GLU A 654 11.30 13.65 -17.89
C GLU A 654 11.49 12.24 -18.48
N ILE A 655 10.93 11.95 -19.66
CA ILE A 655 10.96 10.62 -20.28
C ILE A 655 12.12 10.55 -21.29
N GLN A 656 13.21 9.90 -20.90
CA GLN A 656 14.35 9.64 -21.79
C GLN A 656 13.94 8.69 -22.94
N PRO A 657 14.31 8.96 -24.22
CA PRO A 657 13.97 8.15 -25.41
C PRO A 657 14.40 6.67 -25.38
N SER A 658 15.08 6.21 -24.34
CA SER A 658 15.73 4.89 -24.26
C SER A 658 14.91 3.80 -23.56
N THR A 659 13.70 4.09 -23.06
CA THR A 659 12.93 3.17 -22.21
C THR A 659 11.95 2.22 -22.92
N PHE A 660 11.72 2.38 -24.22
CA PHE A 660 10.90 1.43 -24.99
C PHE A 660 11.79 0.50 -25.82
N GLU A 661 12.01 -0.72 -25.32
CA GLU A 661 12.57 -1.80 -26.12
C GLU A 661 11.53 -2.23 -27.18
N GLU A 662 11.97 -2.54 -28.41
CA GLU A 662 11.15 -3.00 -29.56
C GLU A 662 10.21 -4.20 -29.28
N GLN A 663 10.23 -4.75 -28.06
CA GLN A 663 9.52 -5.96 -27.66
C GLN A 663 8.19 -5.72 -26.93
N ASN A 664 7.82 -4.47 -26.58
CA ASN A 664 6.55 -4.22 -25.88
C ASN A 664 5.51 -3.56 -26.82
N PRO A 665 4.43 -4.27 -27.22
CA PRO A 665 3.44 -3.77 -28.17
C PRO A 665 2.43 -2.78 -27.54
N GLU A 666 2.44 -2.60 -26.22
CA GLU A 666 1.50 -1.75 -25.49
C GLU A 666 2.20 -0.57 -24.80
N VAL A 667 1.69 0.65 -25.06
CA VAL A 667 2.22 1.92 -24.54
C VAL A 667 1.19 2.53 -23.59
N PRO A 668 1.47 2.64 -22.28
CA PRO A 668 0.52 3.24 -21.35
C PRO A 668 0.40 4.74 -21.59
N VAL A 669 -0.82 5.26 -21.50
CA VAL A 669 -1.08 6.70 -21.50
C VAL A 669 -0.55 7.34 -20.21
N LEU A 670 0.09 8.50 -20.33
CA LEU A 670 0.66 9.22 -19.17
C LEU A 670 -0.32 10.20 -18.54
N PHE A 671 -1.20 10.77 -19.37
CA PHE A 671 -2.28 11.65 -18.95
C PHE A 671 -3.59 11.20 -19.59
N SER A 672 -4.62 10.98 -18.77
CA SER A 672 -5.96 10.67 -19.23
C SER A 672 -7.02 11.49 -18.50
N THR A 673 -7.99 11.98 -19.25
CA THR A 673 -9.19 12.60 -18.69
C THR A 673 -10.47 12.18 -19.38
N VAL A 674 -11.54 12.12 -18.59
CA VAL A 674 -12.90 11.88 -19.06
C VAL A 674 -13.82 12.99 -18.58
N PHE A 675 -14.51 13.62 -19.54
CA PHE A 675 -15.64 14.53 -19.31
C PHE A 675 -16.88 14.05 -20.04
N PRO A 676 -18.08 14.47 -19.64
CA PRO A 676 -19.27 14.27 -20.46
C PRO A 676 -19.17 15.10 -21.74
N GLY A 677 -19.59 14.55 -22.89
CA GLY A 677 -19.49 15.22 -24.18
C GLY A 677 -19.76 14.27 -25.34
N SER A 678 -20.48 14.75 -26.36
CA SER A 678 -20.88 13.94 -27.52
C SER A 678 -20.10 14.25 -28.80
N GLY A 679 -19.14 15.18 -28.76
CA GLY A 679 -18.37 15.59 -29.91
C GLY A 679 -16.90 15.79 -29.57
N ILE A 680 -16.05 15.70 -30.58
CA ILE A 680 -14.63 16.04 -30.48
C ILE A 680 -14.49 17.57 -30.57
N PRO A 681 -13.77 18.23 -29.64
CA PRO A 681 -13.54 19.67 -29.68
C PRO A 681 -12.93 20.16 -31.00
N ASP A 682 -13.22 21.41 -31.38
CA ASP A 682 -12.81 21.97 -32.67
C ASP A 682 -11.30 22.17 -32.85
N TRP A 683 -10.55 22.23 -31.75
CA TRP A 683 -9.09 22.35 -31.77
C TRP A 683 -8.38 21.06 -32.20
N PHE A 684 -9.10 19.94 -32.32
CA PHE A 684 -8.55 18.75 -32.98
C PHE A 684 -8.48 18.95 -34.50
N GLU A 685 -7.26 19.01 -35.01
CA GLU A 685 -6.97 19.17 -36.45
C GLU A 685 -7.59 18.04 -37.29
N HIS A 686 -7.46 16.79 -36.84
CA HIS A 686 -7.99 15.63 -37.54
C HIS A 686 -9.13 15.01 -36.74
N ARG A 687 -10.30 14.89 -37.37
CA ARG A 687 -11.54 14.38 -36.76
C ARG A 687 -12.22 13.38 -37.69
N SER A 688 -12.93 12.41 -37.11
CA SER A 688 -13.66 11.37 -37.85
C SER A 688 -14.94 10.99 -37.11
N GLU A 689 -16.05 10.81 -37.83
CA GLU A 689 -17.32 10.25 -37.30
C GLU A 689 -17.26 8.72 -37.10
N GLY A 690 -16.08 8.12 -37.20
CA GLY A 690 -15.85 6.71 -36.92
C GLY A 690 -14.78 6.53 -35.86
N HIS A 691 -14.27 5.30 -35.79
CA HIS A 691 -13.20 4.93 -34.86
C HIS A 691 -11.80 5.01 -35.51
N GLU A 692 -11.69 5.46 -36.77
CA GLU A 692 -10.40 5.52 -37.47
C GLU A 692 -10.11 6.91 -38.06
N ILE A 693 -8.85 7.31 -37.97
CA ILE A 693 -8.29 8.52 -38.61
C ILE A 693 -7.06 8.11 -39.43
N ASN A 694 -6.94 8.63 -40.64
CA ASN A 694 -5.74 8.49 -41.46
C ASN A 694 -5.15 9.89 -41.72
N ILE A 695 -3.94 10.14 -41.21
CA ILE A 695 -3.22 11.40 -41.37
C ILE A 695 -2.15 11.21 -42.44
N GLN A 696 -2.15 12.07 -43.46
CA GLN A 696 -1.00 12.23 -44.36
C GLN A 696 -0.04 13.23 -43.75
N VAL A 697 1.19 12.80 -43.45
CA VAL A 697 2.19 13.66 -42.83
C VAL A 697 3.19 14.17 -43.87
N SER A 698 3.56 15.45 -43.77
CA SER A 698 4.52 16.10 -44.68
C SER A 698 5.96 15.68 -44.38
N GLN A 699 6.88 15.92 -45.32
CA GLN A 699 8.31 15.77 -45.02
C GLN A 699 8.68 16.73 -43.88
N ASN A 700 9.26 16.20 -42.79
CA ASN A 700 9.72 16.92 -41.60
C ASN A 700 8.64 17.32 -40.57
N TRP A 701 7.50 16.64 -40.53
CA TRP A 701 6.51 16.83 -39.46
C TRP A 701 7.07 16.59 -38.04
N TYR A 702 8.10 15.76 -37.90
CA TYR A 702 8.79 15.38 -36.66
C TYR A 702 9.90 16.37 -36.26
N THR A 703 9.61 17.67 -36.20
CA THR A 703 10.61 18.69 -35.82
C THR A 703 11.06 18.56 -34.36
N SER A 704 12.15 19.22 -33.97
CA SER A 704 12.58 19.32 -32.55
C SER A 704 11.54 19.94 -31.62
N ASN A 705 10.52 20.58 -32.19
CA ASN A 705 9.43 21.20 -31.45
C ASN A 705 8.25 20.25 -31.30
N PHE A 706 8.24 19.07 -31.92
CA PHE A 706 7.16 18.11 -31.76
C PHE A 706 7.22 17.47 -30.37
N LEU A 707 6.15 17.59 -29.59
CA LEU A 707 6.04 17.07 -28.23
C LEU A 707 5.32 15.72 -28.17
N GLY A 708 4.37 15.46 -29.08
CA GLY A 708 3.57 14.23 -29.06
C GLY A 708 2.20 14.36 -29.71
N PHE A 709 1.30 13.41 -29.43
CA PHE A 709 -0.08 13.44 -29.91
C PHE A 709 -1.07 13.60 -28.75
N ALA A 710 -2.02 14.51 -28.93
CA ALA A 710 -3.28 14.47 -28.20
C ALA A 710 -4.24 13.55 -28.95
N LEU A 711 -4.78 12.57 -28.23
CA LEU A 711 -5.71 11.56 -28.72
C LEU A 711 -7.06 11.76 -28.08
N SER A 712 -8.13 11.59 -28.84
CA SER A 712 -9.47 11.72 -28.30
C SER A 712 -10.47 10.79 -28.95
N ALA A 713 -11.43 10.35 -28.15
CA ALA A 713 -12.54 9.52 -28.56
C ALA A 713 -13.79 9.93 -27.78
N VAL A 714 -14.94 9.94 -28.45
CA VAL A 714 -16.24 9.97 -27.79
C VAL A 714 -16.70 8.53 -27.61
N VAL A 715 -16.71 8.08 -26.36
CA VAL A 715 -17.17 6.76 -25.95
C VAL A 715 -18.63 6.83 -25.54
N ALA A 716 -19.45 5.93 -26.06
CA ALA A 716 -20.87 5.88 -25.77
C ALA A 716 -21.35 4.45 -25.49
N PRO A 717 -22.40 4.27 -24.67
CA PRO A 717 -23.08 2.98 -24.56
C PRO A 717 -23.73 2.59 -25.90
N GLU A 718 -23.60 1.32 -26.32
CA GLU A 718 -24.20 0.83 -27.56
C GLU A 718 -25.73 0.64 -27.44
N LYS A 719 -26.18 0.08 -26.30
CA LYS A 719 -27.60 -0.26 -26.05
C LYS A 719 -28.01 0.04 -24.62
N GLU A 720 -27.31 -0.58 -23.68
CA GLU A 720 -27.57 -0.44 -22.24
C GLU A 720 -26.53 0.52 -21.62
N PRO A 721 -26.89 1.23 -20.54
CA PRO A 721 -25.93 2.02 -19.78
C PRO A 721 -24.72 1.18 -19.33
N LEU A 722 -23.53 1.77 -19.39
CA LEU A 722 -22.30 1.14 -18.93
C LEU A 722 -22.34 1.08 -17.40
N THR A 723 -22.26 -0.10 -16.80
CA THR A 723 -22.31 -0.29 -15.33
C THR A 723 -20.94 -0.47 -14.68
N SER A 724 -19.89 -0.46 -15.50
CA SER A 724 -18.48 -0.56 -15.10
C SER A 724 -17.62 0.34 -15.97
N GLY A 725 -16.42 0.68 -15.51
CA GLY A 725 -15.40 1.31 -16.33
C GLY A 725 -14.99 0.46 -17.54
N TRP A 726 -14.24 1.08 -18.44
CA TRP A 726 -13.68 0.47 -19.64
C TRP A 726 -12.19 0.80 -19.73
N LYS A 727 -11.50 0.20 -20.70
CA LYS A 727 -10.18 0.59 -21.17
C LYS A 727 -10.29 1.17 -22.55
N THR A 728 -9.55 2.22 -22.83
CA THR A 728 -9.48 2.80 -24.17
C THR A 728 -8.16 2.46 -24.81
N TYR A 729 -8.24 1.98 -26.06
CA TYR A 729 -7.09 1.65 -26.89
C TYR A 729 -7.04 2.56 -28.10
N CYS A 730 -5.83 2.94 -28.49
CA CYS A 730 -5.56 3.54 -29.79
C CYS A 730 -4.44 2.76 -30.47
N ASP A 731 -4.79 1.96 -31.47
CA ASP A 731 -3.84 1.23 -32.30
C ASP A 731 -3.28 2.20 -33.36
N LEU A 732 -1.96 2.35 -33.39
CA LEU A 732 -1.26 3.16 -34.38
C LEU A 732 -0.68 2.25 -35.45
N GLY A 733 -0.86 2.60 -36.72
CA GLY A 733 -0.23 1.94 -37.85
C GLY A 733 0.44 2.96 -38.78
N CYS A 734 1.75 2.84 -39.00
CA CYS A 734 2.50 3.75 -39.88
C CYS A 734 3.00 3.04 -41.15
N GLY A 735 2.98 3.75 -42.28
CA GLY A 735 3.40 3.21 -43.58
C GLY A 735 4.18 4.19 -44.46
N ALA A 736 4.98 3.63 -45.36
CA ALA A 736 5.74 4.33 -46.40
C ALA A 736 4.83 4.72 -47.60
N PRO A 737 5.21 5.73 -48.40
CA PRO A 737 4.32 6.29 -49.40
C PRO A 737 3.94 5.26 -50.47
N ASN A 738 2.65 5.21 -50.84
CA ASN A 738 2.04 4.29 -51.82
C ASN A 738 1.97 2.79 -51.47
N SER A 739 2.25 2.39 -50.22
CA SER A 739 1.88 1.04 -49.76
C SER A 739 0.37 1.00 -49.49
N LYS A 740 -0.38 0.14 -50.19
CA LYS A 740 -1.73 -0.24 -49.70
C LYS A 740 -1.50 -0.82 -48.31
N LEU A 741 -2.22 -0.34 -47.28
CA LEU A 741 -2.18 -0.92 -45.93
C LEU A 741 -2.59 -2.40 -45.99
N LYS A 742 -1.64 -3.28 -46.31
CA LYS A 742 -1.76 -4.73 -46.31
C LYS A 742 -0.48 -5.30 -45.74
N SER A 743 -0.60 -5.68 -44.47
CA SER A 743 0.11 -6.69 -43.66
C SER A 743 1.63 -6.86 -43.67
N ASN A 744 2.41 -6.38 -44.64
CA ASN A 744 3.82 -6.82 -44.77
C ASN A 744 4.87 -5.71 -44.58
N GLY A 745 4.50 -4.54 -44.05
CA GLY A 745 5.45 -3.46 -43.75
C GLY A 745 4.93 -2.37 -42.82
N ILE A 746 3.92 -2.67 -42.00
CA ILE A 746 3.30 -1.72 -41.07
C ILE A 746 3.88 -1.99 -39.68
N PHE A 747 4.54 -1.00 -39.08
CA PHE A 747 4.78 -1.04 -37.64
C PHE A 747 3.48 -0.67 -36.94
N SER A 748 3.05 -1.51 -35.98
CA SER A 748 1.85 -1.28 -35.20
C SER A 748 2.09 -1.47 -33.72
N PHE A 749 1.60 -0.54 -32.91
CA PHE A 749 1.58 -0.64 -31.45
C PHE A 749 0.26 -0.07 -30.93
N SER A 750 -0.13 -0.52 -29.74
CA SER A 750 -1.38 -0.16 -29.09
C SER A 750 -1.09 0.78 -27.94
N ILE A 751 -1.71 1.94 -27.93
CA ILE A 751 -1.71 2.85 -26.78
C ILE A 751 -2.87 2.41 -25.89
N VAL A 752 -2.61 2.22 -24.59
CA VAL A 752 -3.57 1.70 -23.64
C VAL A 752 -3.77 2.70 -22.52
N ASP A 753 -5.03 3.07 -22.25
CA ASP A 753 -5.40 3.80 -21.06
C ASP A 753 -6.30 2.94 -20.17
N ASP A 754 -5.78 2.68 -18.97
CA ASP A 754 -6.47 1.94 -17.91
C ASP A 754 -7.09 2.88 -16.87
N SER A 755 -6.85 4.19 -16.97
CA SER A 755 -7.35 5.17 -16.00
C SER A 755 -8.89 5.22 -15.95
N THR A 756 -9.53 4.88 -17.06
CA THR A 756 -10.99 4.77 -17.16
C THR A 756 -11.56 3.57 -16.39
N GLU A 757 -10.72 2.64 -15.89
CA GLU A 757 -11.13 1.64 -14.88
C GLU A 757 -11.57 2.31 -13.57
N LEU A 758 -11.09 3.53 -13.27
CA LEU A 758 -11.55 4.29 -12.10
C LEU A 758 -13.05 4.64 -12.16
N LEU A 759 -13.70 4.46 -13.32
CA LEU A 759 -15.16 4.56 -13.48
C LEU A 759 -15.89 3.26 -13.07
N GLU A 760 -15.19 2.30 -12.44
CA GLU A 760 -15.84 1.13 -11.84
C GLU A 760 -16.93 1.56 -10.85
N HIS A 761 -18.10 0.91 -10.93
CA HIS A 761 -19.30 1.25 -10.17
C HIS A 761 -19.97 2.60 -10.53
N ILE A 762 -19.57 3.25 -11.61
CA ILE A 762 -20.27 4.39 -12.20
C ILE A 762 -21.17 3.89 -13.33
N THR A 763 -22.42 4.36 -13.35
CA THR A 763 -23.34 4.09 -14.46
C THR A 763 -23.29 5.22 -15.49
N ILE A 764 -22.75 4.97 -16.68
CA ILE A 764 -22.67 5.94 -17.78
C ILE A 764 -23.71 5.61 -18.84
N GLY A 765 -24.75 6.46 -18.91
CA GLY A 765 -25.83 6.35 -19.90
C GLY A 765 -25.73 7.38 -21.04
N SER A 766 -24.68 8.18 -21.08
CA SER A 766 -24.51 9.28 -22.04
C SER A 766 -23.11 9.26 -22.65
N ASP A 767 -22.93 10.04 -23.72
CA ASP A 767 -21.65 10.15 -24.42
C ASP A 767 -20.61 10.86 -23.54
N HIS A 768 -19.41 10.28 -23.50
CA HIS A 768 -18.28 10.81 -22.75
C HIS A 768 -17.09 11.03 -23.66
N TRP A 769 -16.53 12.23 -23.55
CA TRP A 769 -15.30 12.63 -24.20
C TRP A 769 -14.12 12.13 -23.39
N TRP A 770 -13.34 11.24 -23.99
CA TRP A 770 -12.04 10.80 -23.52
C TRP A 770 -10.94 11.58 -24.24
N LEU A 771 -9.96 12.03 -23.47
CA LEU A 771 -8.77 12.71 -23.95
C LEU A 771 -7.54 12.09 -23.29
N ALA A 772 -6.54 11.80 -24.11
CA ALA A 772 -5.25 11.30 -23.68
C ALA A 772 -4.10 12.07 -24.33
N TYR A 773 -2.97 12.14 -23.65
CA TYR A 773 -1.71 12.67 -24.20
C TYR A 773 -0.64 11.59 -24.25
N VAL A 774 0.08 11.55 -25.39
CA VAL A 774 1.12 10.57 -25.67
C VAL A 774 2.36 11.31 -26.19
N PRO A 775 3.43 11.40 -25.39
CA PRO A 775 4.64 12.14 -25.78
C PRO A 775 5.44 11.51 -26.92
N SER A 776 6.41 12.28 -27.41
CA SER A 776 7.25 11.99 -28.58
C SER A 776 8.40 11.02 -28.28
N PHE A 777 8.26 10.12 -27.31
CA PHE A 777 9.29 9.12 -26.97
C PHE A 777 9.31 7.90 -27.92
N ILE A 778 8.60 8.01 -29.04
CA ILE A 778 8.53 7.01 -30.11
C ILE A 778 9.93 6.93 -30.73
N GLY A 779 10.80 6.07 -30.19
CA GLY A 779 12.16 5.77 -30.68
C GLY A 779 12.21 5.13 -32.08
N PHE A 780 11.17 5.33 -32.87
CA PHE A 780 10.99 4.81 -34.21
C PHE A 780 11.26 5.92 -35.20
N ALA A 781 12.22 5.72 -36.09
CA ALA A 781 12.58 6.53 -37.26
C ALA A 781 11.39 7.29 -37.92
N PRO A 782 10.95 8.45 -37.39
CA PRO A 782 9.71 9.11 -37.83
C PRO A 782 9.90 9.73 -39.22
N GLU A 783 11.16 9.88 -39.66
CA GLU A 783 11.55 10.27 -41.01
C GLU A 783 11.07 9.33 -42.11
N LYS A 784 10.65 8.11 -41.77
CA LYS A 784 10.20 7.10 -42.73
C LYS A 784 8.68 7.07 -42.93
N TRP A 785 7.93 7.86 -42.17
CA TRP A 785 6.47 7.81 -42.18
C TRP A 785 5.90 8.85 -43.14
N SER A 786 5.00 8.42 -44.02
CA SER A 786 4.22 9.31 -44.89
C SER A 786 2.74 9.32 -44.56
N CYS A 787 2.26 8.27 -43.89
CA CYS A 787 0.88 8.11 -43.47
C CYS A 787 0.85 7.45 -42.08
N ILE A 788 0.01 7.97 -41.20
CA ILE A 788 -0.25 7.42 -39.87
C ILE A 788 -1.74 7.14 -39.75
N LYS A 789 -2.08 5.90 -39.44
CA LYS A 789 -3.44 5.45 -39.15
C LYS A 789 -3.62 5.29 -37.64
N PHE A 790 -4.68 5.86 -37.10
CA PHE A 790 -5.10 5.72 -35.71
C PHE A 790 -6.43 4.97 -35.71
N SER A 791 -6.53 3.89 -34.94
CA SER A 791 -7.75 3.10 -34.76
C SER A 791 -8.09 2.99 -33.27
N PHE A 792 -9.20 3.57 -32.87
CA PHE A 792 -9.66 3.62 -31.48
C PHE A 792 -10.58 2.44 -31.19
N ARG A 793 -10.45 1.83 -30.02
CA ARG A 793 -11.40 0.81 -29.55
C ARG A 793 -11.48 0.80 -28.03
N THR A 794 -12.46 0.06 -27.52
CA THR A 794 -12.62 -0.22 -26.09
C THR A 794 -12.52 -1.73 -25.84
N ASP A 795 -12.15 -2.15 -24.63
CA ASP A 795 -12.20 -3.56 -24.21
C ASP A 795 -13.62 -4.11 -24.06
N ARG A 796 -14.60 -3.23 -23.80
CA ARG A 796 -16.00 -3.58 -23.63
C ARG A 796 -16.75 -3.57 -24.96
N GLU A 797 -17.45 -4.66 -25.25
CA GLU A 797 -18.39 -4.74 -26.38
C GLU A 797 -19.60 -3.79 -26.21
N SER A 798 -19.98 -3.48 -24.97
CA SER A 798 -21.08 -2.56 -24.67
C SER A 798 -20.73 -1.08 -24.91
N CYS A 799 -19.46 -0.77 -25.18
CA CYS A 799 -18.97 0.56 -25.47
C CYS A 799 -18.66 0.68 -26.97
N ILE A 800 -19.07 1.79 -27.58
CA ILE A 800 -18.67 2.14 -28.95
C ILE A 800 -17.92 3.45 -28.97
N VAL A 801 -16.95 3.57 -29.89
CA VAL A 801 -16.33 4.84 -30.25
C VAL A 801 -17.18 5.47 -31.35
N LYS A 802 -17.89 6.56 -31.03
CA LYS A 802 -18.75 7.27 -31.98
C LYS A 802 -17.97 8.16 -32.93
N CYS A 803 -17.00 8.88 -32.40
CA CYS A 803 -16.10 9.72 -33.18
C CYS A 803 -14.76 9.80 -32.48
N CYS A 804 -13.71 10.11 -33.24
CA CYS A 804 -12.36 10.25 -32.71
C CYS A 804 -11.66 11.48 -33.27
N GLY A 805 -10.61 11.89 -32.57
CA GLY A 805 -9.81 13.07 -32.85
C GLY A 805 -8.33 12.81 -32.60
N VAL A 806 -7.48 13.38 -33.45
CA VAL A 806 -6.02 13.39 -33.27
C VAL A 806 -5.49 14.78 -33.55
N CYS A 807 -4.64 15.28 -32.66
CA CYS A 807 -3.97 16.58 -32.80
C CYS A 807 -2.47 16.41 -32.47
N PRO A 808 -1.57 16.68 -33.42
CA PRO A 808 -0.14 16.79 -33.14
C PRO A 808 0.15 18.00 -32.25
N VAL A 809 0.93 17.83 -31.19
CA VAL A 809 1.26 18.87 -30.21
C VAL A 809 2.71 19.31 -30.42
N TYR A 810 2.93 20.63 -30.47
CA TYR A 810 4.26 21.24 -30.65
C TYR A 810 4.57 22.27 -29.55
N THR A 811 5.87 22.51 -29.28
CA THR A 811 6.34 23.63 -28.46
C THR A 811 6.04 24.95 -29.18
N LYS A 812 5.61 25.97 -28.43
CA LYS A 812 5.49 27.33 -28.98
C LYS A 812 6.89 27.89 -29.22
N SER A 813 7.22 28.19 -30.46
CA SER A 813 8.39 29.01 -30.79
C SER A 813 8.14 30.44 -30.33
N ASN A 814 9.01 31.00 -29.47
CA ASN A 814 9.01 32.41 -29.07
C ASN A 814 9.46 33.34 -30.23
N SER A 815 9.05 33.06 -31.46
CA SER A 815 9.33 33.87 -32.63
C SER A 815 8.13 33.78 -33.55
N ASP A 816 7.19 34.70 -33.39
CA ASP A 816 6.66 35.50 -34.49
C ASP A 816 5.93 36.72 -33.89
N ASP A 817 6.57 37.87 -34.11
CA ASP A 817 6.11 39.22 -33.79
C ASP A 817 4.78 39.56 -34.47
N GLU A 818 4.06 40.45 -33.78
CA GLU A 818 3.36 41.61 -34.36
C GLU A 818 3.52 41.79 -35.87
N SER A 819 2.51 41.45 -36.67
CA SER A 819 2.00 42.33 -37.75
C SER A 819 0.84 41.74 -38.56
N LYS A 820 -0.31 42.43 -38.46
CA LYS A 820 -1.45 42.53 -39.41
C LYS A 820 -2.38 41.29 -39.47
N SER A 821 -3.69 41.41 -39.31
CA SER A 821 -4.59 42.51 -39.74
C SER A 821 -5.84 42.65 -38.87
N ASP A 822 -6.24 43.90 -38.66
CA ASP A 822 -7.58 44.35 -38.26
C ASP A 822 -8.72 43.66 -39.04
N GLY A 823 -9.85 43.45 -38.36
CA GLY A 823 -11.10 43.00 -38.98
C GLY A 823 -12.20 42.56 -38.00
N ASP A 824 -12.54 43.44 -37.06
CA ASP A 824 -13.83 43.63 -36.36
C ASP A 824 -14.95 42.57 -36.52
N TYR A 825 -15.43 42.00 -35.41
CA TYR A 825 -16.86 42.01 -35.01
C TYR A 825 -17.01 41.77 -33.50
N SER A 826 -17.40 42.85 -32.83
CA SER A 826 -17.92 42.98 -31.47
C SER A 826 -18.99 41.96 -31.04
N TYR A 827 -18.98 41.58 -29.76
CA TYR A 827 -20.20 41.55 -28.93
C TYR A 827 -19.93 42.23 -27.58
N ARG A 828 -20.94 43.01 -27.18
CA ARG A 828 -20.97 44.03 -26.13
C ARG A 828 -21.09 43.42 -24.74
N ASP A 829 -20.29 43.91 -23.80
CA ASP A 829 -20.65 43.97 -22.40
C ASP A 829 -21.41 45.29 -22.17
N ASP A 830 -22.69 45.17 -21.85
CA ASP A 830 -23.49 46.24 -21.25
C ASP A 830 -23.35 46.12 -19.73
N GLU A 831 -22.49 46.91 -19.11
CA GLU A 831 -22.78 47.43 -17.77
C GLU A 831 -22.42 48.92 -17.71
N SER A 832 -23.48 49.71 -17.60
CA SER A 832 -23.48 51.15 -17.46
C SER A 832 -22.77 51.59 -16.18
N ASN A 833 -21.76 52.45 -16.35
CA ASN A 833 -21.31 53.40 -15.33
C ASN A 833 -22.49 54.22 -14.78
N SER A 834 -22.45 54.47 -13.47
CA SER A 834 -22.81 55.79 -12.95
C SER A 834 -21.58 56.38 -12.28
N ASP A 835 -21.06 57.43 -12.92
CA ASP A 835 -19.90 58.23 -12.55
C ASP A 835 -20.03 58.90 -11.18
N GLY A 836 -18.86 59.22 -10.62
CA GLY A 836 -18.69 60.09 -9.47
C GLY A 836 -17.22 60.45 -9.27
N ASP A 837 -16.68 61.18 -10.25
CA ASP A 837 -15.40 61.92 -10.26
C ASP A 837 -14.96 62.47 -8.89
N TYR A 838 -13.67 62.39 -8.57
CA TYR A 838 -12.76 63.56 -8.58
C TYR A 838 -11.35 63.21 -8.04
N SER A 839 -10.39 63.27 -8.97
CA SER A 839 -9.05 63.91 -8.88
C SER A 839 -8.00 63.47 -7.86
N TYR A 840 -6.82 63.09 -8.43
CA TYR A 840 -5.44 63.50 -8.09
C TYR A 840 -5.10 63.69 -6.60
N SER A 841 -4.04 63.11 -6.05
CA SER A 841 -2.65 63.24 -6.52
C SER A 841 -1.73 62.38 -5.65
N ASP A 842 -0.60 62.01 -6.25
CA ASP A 842 0.61 61.49 -5.63
C ASP A 842 1.01 62.26 -4.35
N ASP A 843 1.53 61.55 -3.35
CA ASP A 843 2.84 61.88 -2.80
C ASP A 843 3.41 60.76 -1.92
N GLU A 844 4.69 60.50 -2.18
CA GLU A 844 5.61 59.64 -1.46
C GLU A 844 5.91 60.12 -0.02
N TYR A 845 6.68 59.29 0.68
CA TYR A 845 7.48 59.47 1.91
C TYR A 845 6.96 58.64 3.09
N LYS A 846 7.52 57.43 3.27
CA LYS A 846 8.79 57.08 3.94
C LYS A 846 8.79 57.29 5.47
N SER A 847 9.23 56.20 6.09
CA SER A 847 10.06 56.10 7.30
C SER A 847 9.31 56.36 8.61
N ASP A 848 9.16 55.31 9.43
CA ASP A 848 10.09 54.94 10.51
C ASP A 848 9.90 55.91 11.69
N THR A 849 9.81 55.55 12.96
CA THR A 849 10.26 54.39 13.73
C THR A 849 9.77 54.64 15.17
N TYR A 850 9.54 53.56 15.92
CA TYR A 850 9.85 53.36 17.36
C TYR A 850 9.48 54.43 18.43
N TYR A 851 8.79 53.96 19.47
CA TYR A 851 9.17 53.89 20.91
C TYR A 851 7.85 53.72 21.69
N SER A 852 7.50 52.54 22.20
CA SER A 852 7.96 51.85 23.43
C SER A 852 7.36 52.40 24.74
N TYR A 853 6.86 51.46 25.56
CA TYR A 853 6.58 51.52 27.01
C TYR A 853 5.51 52.53 27.46
N SER A 854 4.61 52.25 28.39
CA SER A 854 4.58 51.27 29.49
C SER A 854 3.16 51.25 30.09
N ASP A 855 2.79 50.09 30.62
CA ASP A 855 2.04 49.83 31.85
C ASP A 855 1.02 50.86 32.37
N ASN A 856 -0.20 50.36 32.61
CA ASN A 856 -0.85 50.58 33.90
C ASN A 856 -1.79 49.41 34.22
N GLU A 857 -1.46 48.75 35.32
CA GLU A 857 -2.34 47.90 36.11
C GLU A 857 -3.56 48.70 36.62
N SER A 858 -4.71 48.04 36.71
CA SER A 858 -5.56 48.17 37.90
C SER A 858 -6.59 47.05 37.95
N ASN A 859 -6.44 46.21 38.99
CA ASN A 859 -7.46 45.33 39.57
C ASN A 859 -8.82 46.02 39.75
N SER A 860 -9.90 45.26 39.61
CA SER A 860 -10.95 45.25 40.62
C SER A 860 -11.87 44.04 40.47
N ASP A 861 -12.04 43.36 41.61
CA ASP A 861 -12.92 42.26 41.94
C ASP A 861 -14.41 42.46 41.58
N GLY A 862 -15.12 41.33 41.50
CA GLY A 862 -16.58 41.33 41.48
C GLY A 862 -17.22 39.95 41.34
N ASN A 863 -17.10 39.12 42.39
CA ASN A 863 -18.00 37.97 42.64
C ASN A 863 -19.47 38.41 42.57
N TYR A 864 -20.36 37.60 41.96
CA TYR A 864 -21.64 37.22 42.56
C TYR A 864 -22.19 35.92 41.98
N SER A 865 -22.87 35.24 42.87
CA SER A 865 -23.26 33.84 42.98
C SER A 865 -24.75 33.58 42.68
N TYR A 866 -25.05 32.34 42.27
CA TYR A 866 -26.24 31.50 42.59
C TYR A 866 -27.65 31.90 42.12
N SER A 867 -28.30 30.95 41.43
CA SER A 867 -29.63 30.33 41.73
C SER A 867 -30.20 29.75 40.41
N ASP A 868 -30.30 28.43 40.22
CA ASP A 868 -31.29 27.46 40.74
C ASP A 868 -32.71 27.58 40.15
N ASP A 869 -33.29 26.38 39.98
CA ASP A 869 -34.69 26.02 39.73
C ASP A 869 -35.21 26.10 38.29
N GLU A 870 -36.03 25.18 37.74
CA GLU A 870 -36.52 23.82 38.01
C GLU A 870 -37.79 23.71 37.10
N TYR A 871 -38.37 22.50 36.99
CA TYR A 871 -39.70 22.13 36.44
C TYR A 871 -39.70 21.64 34.97
N LYS A 872 -39.72 20.32 34.75
CA LYS A 872 -40.89 19.39 34.76
C LYS A 872 -41.81 19.63 33.54
N SER A 873 -42.37 18.66 32.83
CA SER A 873 -42.49 17.20 32.91
C SER A 873 -43.35 16.77 31.71
N ASP A 874 -43.15 15.55 31.17
CA ASP A 874 -44.17 14.57 30.74
C ASP A 874 -45.32 15.06 29.79
N THR A 875 -45.70 14.44 28.67
CA THR A 875 -45.96 13.01 28.46
C THR A 875 -46.60 12.72 27.07
N TYR A 876 -46.47 11.47 26.61
CA TYR A 876 -47.45 10.58 25.95
C TYR A 876 -47.78 10.56 24.42
N TYR A 877 -47.75 9.31 23.91
CA TYR A 877 -48.48 8.64 22.81
C TYR A 877 -48.32 9.18 21.36
N SER A 878 -47.69 8.40 20.47
CA SER A 878 -48.30 7.32 19.64
C SER A 878 -47.23 6.56 18.87
#